data_AF-A0AAV2DKM3-F1
#
_entry.id   AF-A0AAV2DKM3-F1
#
_cell.length_a   1.000
_cell.length_b   1.000
_cell.length_c   1.000
_cell.angle_alpha   90.00
_cell.angle_beta   90.00
_cell.angle_gamma   90.00
#
_symmetry.space_group_name_H-M   'P 1'
#
loop_
_entity.id
_entity.type
_entity.pdbx_description
1 polymer ?
#
loop_
_entity_poly.entity_id
_entity_poly.type
_entity_poly.pdbx_seq_one_letter_code
_entity_poly.pdbx_strand_id
1 'polypeptide(L)'
;MAANYEYDEAAGHYDDQAAALRQQEVGYDPNFVPDSVKSFVVHLYRHIREKNVYEIHQMYETSFQTLSERLFKDTPWPSVDAVAHYVDNDHVFCLLYREMWFRHLYARLSPTLKQRIDSWDNYCSLFQVVLHGVVNMQLPNQWLWDMVDEFVYQFQSFCQYRAKMKNKTEQEIALLRQFDQAWNVYGVLNFLQALVEKSAIIHILEQEKEGLEQFTATDGYDYSGGSNVLKVLGYFSMIGLLRVHCLLGDYHTGLKCLQPIDISQQGVYTSVIGSHIATIYHYGFASLMLRRYVDGIREFNKILLYIYKTKQYHQKSPQYEQILKKNEQMYALLAICLSFCPQMKLVDEAVNAQLREKYGEKMGKLQRYDDEAYGDKMNRRQRFADEAFGIYDELFSYACPKFITPSAPSFNEPLVNYNQDAYRLQLKLFLSEVRQQELLVGARTFLKVYSTISLGKLANYLDVDESTLRMILITYKHKTHAVDSAGKIISNADVDFYIDDDMVRVVDSKPVKRYGDFFLRQIVKLEGVINDVDRIKVMVAYRDDPSPSKLNLGIGVYRTEEGKPHLLNVVSKAEKLLLNDKSASKEYLPITGLSEFNQLSARLVLGHDSFAIKEKRVCTVQCLSGSGSLRIGAELLARFHHQHVVYLSQPTYGNHMNFFIAAGITVKYYRYYDETTKGLDFQGLLEDLGSAESGAIVLLQASSHNPTGVDPTVEQWEQIRQLIRQRGLVPFFDCAYQGFVTGNLEEDAQSIRMFVADGGECLIAQSYSKIMGLYGERVGALNVVCKAEDVACRVESQLKLIIRPMYSNPPIHGAAIVATILRDREMYDEWTAELKAMIVRIVNLRHQLYDALCERGTPGDWKHIVNQVGMFTFSGLNEDQVSFLTKHYHIYMSSDGRINMAGLSSKTVPYLANAIHEALASVP
;
A
#
# COMPACT_ATOMS: atom_id res chain seq x y z
N MET A 1 -4.12 32.27 -7.35
CA MET A 1 -3.77 33.68 -7.58
C MET A 1 -2.87 34.10 -6.44
N ALA A 2 -1.59 34.34 -6.73
CA ALA A 2 -0.61 34.78 -5.73
C ALA A 2 -0.80 36.27 -5.49
N ALA A 3 -1.20 36.65 -4.27
CA ALA A 3 -1.06 38.02 -3.80
C ALA A 3 0.32 38.14 -3.15
N ASN A 4 1.30 38.67 -3.89
CA ASN A 4 2.50 39.23 -3.30
C ASN A 4 2.07 40.44 -2.48
N TYR A 5 1.99 40.29 -1.16
CA TYR A 5 1.98 41.44 -0.27
C TYR A 5 3.41 41.97 -0.20
N GLU A 6 3.66 43.07 -0.92
CA GLU A 6 4.84 43.91 -0.70
C GLU A 6 4.82 44.35 0.77
N TYR A 7 5.70 43.77 1.57
CA TYR A 7 6.01 44.30 2.89
C TYR A 7 6.65 45.67 2.68
N ASP A 8 6.16 46.68 3.39
CA ASP A 8 6.76 48.00 3.50
C ASP A 8 8.06 47.88 4.35
N GLU A 9 9.05 47.16 3.81
CA GLU A 9 10.28 46.74 4.49
C GLU A 9 11.23 47.92 4.73
N ALA A 10 11.16 48.99 3.93
CA ALA A 10 12.19 50.02 3.91
C ALA A 10 12.17 50.96 5.13
N ALA A 11 10.99 51.27 5.71
CA ALA A 11 10.88 52.22 6.82
C ALA A 11 11.12 51.58 8.21
N GLY A 12 10.66 50.35 8.43
CA GLY A 12 10.89 49.60 9.68
C GLY A 12 12.30 49.05 9.82
N HIS A 13 13.02 48.85 8.71
CA HIS A 13 14.39 48.31 8.72
C HIS A 13 15.41 49.24 9.41
N TYR A 14 15.27 50.56 9.24
CA TYR A 14 16.18 51.56 9.81
C TYR A 14 16.00 51.75 11.33
N ASP A 15 14.75 51.73 11.82
CA ASP A 15 14.46 51.96 13.25
C ASP A 15 14.78 50.73 14.10
N ASP A 16 14.58 49.52 13.56
CA ASP A 16 14.92 48.26 14.24
C ASP A 16 16.45 48.03 14.35
N GLN A 17 17.24 48.47 13.36
CA GLN A 17 18.71 48.42 13.45
C GLN A 17 19.24 49.43 14.50
N ALA A 18 18.64 50.62 14.56
CA ALA A 18 18.94 51.60 15.60
C ALA A 18 18.51 51.12 17.01
N ALA A 19 17.40 50.40 17.12
CA ALA A 19 16.92 49.81 18.38
C ALA A 19 17.82 48.66 18.86
N ALA A 20 18.30 47.78 17.96
CA ALA A 20 19.26 46.73 18.30
C ALA A 20 20.62 47.30 18.78
N LEU A 21 21.09 48.38 18.15
CA LEU A 21 22.29 49.12 18.57
C LEU A 21 22.08 49.82 19.93
N ARG A 22 20.91 50.43 20.19
CA ARG A 22 20.58 51.02 21.50
C ARG A 22 20.47 49.97 22.62
N GLN A 23 19.95 48.77 22.35
CA GLN A 23 19.94 47.68 23.35
C GLN A 23 21.35 47.16 23.68
N GLN A 24 22.30 47.23 22.73
CA GLN A 24 23.71 46.95 23.00
C GLN A 24 24.39 48.04 23.85
N GLU A 25 23.98 49.32 23.72
CA GLU A 25 24.56 50.44 24.48
C GLU A 25 23.95 50.65 25.88
N VAL A 26 22.64 50.37 26.07
CA VAL A 26 21.88 50.74 27.29
C VAL A 26 21.63 49.53 28.23
N GLY A 27 21.83 48.30 27.75
CA GLY A 27 21.49 47.07 28.47
C GLY A 27 20.08 46.57 28.14
N TYR A 28 19.86 45.26 28.28
CA TYR A 28 18.60 44.59 27.93
C TYR A 28 17.42 45.09 28.78
N ASP A 29 16.39 45.66 28.12
CA ASP A 29 15.11 46.03 28.75
C ASP A 29 14.00 45.03 28.33
N PRO A 30 13.48 44.21 29.27
CA PRO A 30 12.42 43.23 28.99
C PRO A 30 11.05 43.87 28.68
N ASN A 31 10.87 45.17 28.91
CA ASN A 31 9.62 45.88 28.63
C ASN A 31 9.60 46.60 27.26
N PHE A 32 10.74 46.67 26.58
CA PHE A 32 10.84 47.28 25.26
C PHE A 32 10.40 46.29 24.18
N VAL A 33 9.44 46.70 23.34
CA VAL A 33 8.93 45.90 22.21
C VAL A 33 9.26 46.59 20.89
N PRO A 34 10.13 46.02 20.03
CA PRO A 34 10.40 46.54 18.69
C PRO A 34 9.14 46.55 17.81
N ASP A 35 9.06 47.44 16.82
CA ASP A 35 7.86 47.60 15.99
C ASP A 35 7.60 46.38 15.09
N SER A 36 8.65 45.71 14.61
CA SER A 36 8.53 44.42 13.93
C SER A 36 7.93 43.33 14.83
N VAL A 37 8.24 43.33 16.12
CA VAL A 37 7.67 42.40 17.11
C VAL A 37 6.21 42.76 17.41
N LYS A 38 5.87 44.04 17.54
CA LYS A 38 4.47 44.47 17.70
C LYS A 38 3.61 44.00 16.53
N SER A 39 4.08 44.25 15.30
CA SER A 39 3.40 43.80 14.09
C SER A 39 3.25 42.29 14.07
N PHE A 40 4.31 41.54 14.36
CA PHE A 40 4.27 40.07 14.42
C PHE A 40 3.21 39.56 15.41
N VAL A 41 3.18 40.09 16.63
CA VAL A 41 2.24 39.64 17.68
C VAL A 41 0.79 39.94 17.29
N VAL A 42 0.50 41.15 16.81
CA VAL A 42 -0.87 41.54 16.41
C VAL A 42 -1.38 40.67 15.25
N HIS A 43 -0.55 40.41 14.24
CA HIS A 43 -0.92 39.57 13.11
C HIS A 43 -1.10 38.10 13.52
N LEU A 44 -0.23 37.57 14.39
CA LEU A 44 -0.34 36.20 14.89
C LEU A 44 -1.63 36.02 15.69
N TYR A 45 -1.96 36.97 16.57
CA TYR A 45 -3.21 36.97 17.34
C TYR A 45 -4.44 36.99 16.44
N ARG A 46 -4.45 37.85 15.40
CA ARG A 46 -5.54 37.89 14.41
C ARG A 46 -5.73 36.54 13.72
N HIS A 47 -4.66 35.95 13.19
CA HIS A 47 -4.76 34.71 12.43
C HIS A 47 -5.13 33.49 13.27
N ILE A 48 -4.73 33.44 14.54
CA ILE A 48 -5.19 32.43 15.50
C ILE A 48 -6.71 32.51 15.70
N ARG A 49 -7.28 33.73 15.81
CA ARG A 49 -8.73 33.94 15.92
C ARG A 49 -9.48 33.61 14.63
N GLU A 50 -8.88 33.88 13.48
CA GLU A 50 -9.42 33.55 12.16
C GLU A 50 -9.26 32.06 11.78
N LYS A 51 -8.51 31.27 12.58
CA LYS A 51 -8.16 29.86 12.30
C LYS A 51 -7.41 29.67 10.98
N ASN A 52 -6.61 30.66 10.58
CA ASN A 52 -5.81 30.57 9.36
C ASN A 52 -4.51 29.80 9.59
N VAL A 53 -4.59 28.46 9.55
CA VAL A 53 -3.46 27.55 9.82
C VAL A 53 -2.25 27.81 8.92
N TYR A 54 -2.48 28.16 7.65
CA TYR A 54 -1.40 28.39 6.69
C TYR A 54 -0.52 29.58 7.09
N GLU A 55 -1.14 30.73 7.38
CA GLU A 55 -0.41 31.94 7.81
C GLU A 55 0.24 31.73 9.18
N ILE A 56 -0.45 31.08 10.13
CA ILE A 56 0.13 30.76 11.44
C ILE A 56 1.39 29.90 11.27
N HIS A 57 1.36 28.90 10.38
CA HIS A 57 2.52 28.05 10.11
C HIS A 57 3.69 28.85 9.52
N GLN A 58 3.43 29.72 8.54
CA GLN A 58 4.46 30.56 7.94
C GLN A 58 5.08 31.53 8.95
N MET A 59 4.24 32.18 9.77
CA MET A 59 4.70 33.08 10.82
C MET A 59 5.54 32.36 11.89
N TYR A 60 5.11 31.16 12.29
CA TYR A 60 5.78 30.35 13.30
C TYR A 60 7.13 29.79 12.83
N GLU A 61 7.20 29.22 11.62
CA GLU A 61 8.43 28.61 11.11
C GLU A 61 9.40 29.65 10.53
N THR A 62 8.89 30.66 9.82
CA THR A 62 9.74 31.59 9.05
C THR A 62 9.95 32.90 9.79
N SER A 63 8.86 33.62 10.08
CA SER A 63 8.95 34.98 10.63
C SER A 63 9.53 34.99 12.04
N PHE A 64 9.10 34.08 12.91
CA PHE A 64 9.62 33.98 14.28
C PHE A 64 11.11 33.65 14.33
N GLN A 65 11.58 32.71 13.49
CA GLN A 65 13.00 32.37 13.43
C GLN A 65 13.84 33.52 12.88
N THR A 66 13.36 34.18 11.81
CA THR A 66 14.05 35.33 11.19
C THR A 66 14.19 36.50 12.17
N LEU A 67 13.12 36.83 12.91
CA LEU A 67 13.17 37.88 13.94
C LEU A 67 14.06 37.48 15.12
N SER A 68 14.03 36.21 15.53
CA SER A 68 14.90 35.69 16.58
C SER A 68 16.38 35.80 16.22
N GLU A 69 16.76 35.48 14.97
CA GLU A 69 18.14 35.62 14.46
C GLU A 69 18.58 37.07 14.34
N ARG A 70 17.67 37.94 13.89
CA ARG A 70 18.00 39.34 13.61
C ARG A 70 18.08 40.20 14.87
N LEU A 71 17.16 40.04 15.82
CA LEU A 71 16.98 40.97 16.95
C LEU A 71 17.29 40.35 18.32
N PHE A 72 17.10 39.03 18.48
CA PHE A 72 17.16 38.36 19.79
C PHE A 72 18.15 37.19 19.81
N LYS A 73 19.32 37.36 19.17
CA LYS A 73 20.32 36.30 19.07
C LYS A 73 20.87 35.88 20.43
N ASP A 74 21.24 36.86 21.25
CA ASP A 74 21.86 36.68 22.57
C ASP A 74 20.98 37.18 23.73
N THR A 75 19.75 37.57 23.43
CA THR A 75 18.78 38.12 24.40
C THR A 75 17.44 37.39 24.31
N PRO A 76 16.64 37.33 25.39
CA PRO A 76 15.28 36.82 25.32
C PRO A 76 14.37 37.78 24.55
N TRP A 77 13.28 37.24 23.99
CA TRP A 77 12.19 38.07 23.45
C TRP A 77 11.57 38.97 24.54
N PRO A 78 10.81 40.01 24.17
CA PRO A 78 10.13 40.87 25.14
C PRO A 78 9.24 40.08 26.10
N SER A 79 9.06 40.62 27.31
CA SER A 79 8.21 39.99 28.32
C SER A 79 6.74 39.99 27.89
N VAL A 80 6.00 39.01 28.40
CA VAL A 80 4.59 38.84 28.05
C VAL A 80 3.74 39.99 28.55
N ASP A 81 4.11 40.55 29.71
CA ASP A 81 3.43 41.71 30.29
C ASP A 81 3.56 42.95 29.40
N ALA A 82 4.68 43.09 28.68
CA ALA A 82 4.89 44.18 27.72
C ALA A 82 4.08 44.01 26.43
N VAL A 83 3.74 42.78 26.07
CA VAL A 83 3.05 42.44 24.81
C VAL A 83 1.54 42.29 25.01
N ALA A 84 1.08 41.94 26.22
CA ALA A 84 -0.32 41.63 26.54
C ALA A 84 -1.31 42.73 26.12
N HIS A 85 -0.92 44.00 26.23
CA HIS A 85 -1.78 45.13 25.86
C HIS A 85 -2.10 45.19 24.35
N TYR A 86 -1.25 44.64 23.49
CA TYR A 86 -1.46 44.63 22.04
C TYR A 86 -2.43 43.53 21.55
N VAL A 87 -2.83 42.62 22.45
CA VAL A 87 -3.63 41.42 22.13
C VAL A 87 -4.83 41.26 23.06
N ASP A 88 -5.45 42.38 23.42
CA ASP A 88 -6.62 42.46 24.30
C ASP A 88 -6.45 41.79 25.68
N ASN A 89 -5.21 41.56 26.13
CA ASN A 89 -4.90 40.73 27.30
C ASN A 89 -5.52 39.31 27.23
N ASP A 90 -5.63 38.73 26.03
CA ASP A 90 -6.13 37.36 25.86
C ASP A 90 -5.22 36.37 26.60
N HIS A 91 -5.79 35.70 27.60
CA HIS A 91 -5.06 34.78 28.46
C HIS A 91 -4.49 33.57 27.70
N VAL A 92 -5.22 33.02 26.72
CA VAL A 92 -4.79 31.86 25.94
C VAL A 92 -3.64 32.24 25.03
N PHE A 93 -3.74 33.39 24.35
CA PHE A 93 -2.66 33.90 23.51
C PHE A 93 -1.40 34.20 24.33
N CYS A 94 -1.55 34.81 25.52
CA CYS A 94 -0.41 35.08 26.40
C CYS A 94 0.32 33.79 26.83
N LEU A 95 -0.40 32.69 27.08
CA LEU A 95 0.20 31.39 27.38
C LEU A 95 0.94 30.79 26.17
N LEU A 96 0.38 30.92 24.96
CA LEU A 96 1.04 30.50 23.71
C LEU A 96 2.30 31.31 23.42
N TYR A 97 2.25 32.63 23.64
CA TYR A 97 3.41 33.50 23.50
C TYR A 97 4.49 33.19 24.54
N ARG A 98 4.11 32.94 25.81
CA ARG A 98 5.04 32.45 26.85
C ARG A 98 5.72 31.14 26.44
N GLU A 99 4.97 30.23 25.83
CA GLU A 99 5.49 28.95 25.35
C GLU A 99 6.57 29.15 24.28
N MET A 100 6.32 30.01 23.28
CA MET A 100 7.32 30.40 22.27
C MET A 100 8.54 31.10 22.89
N TRP A 101 8.31 31.96 23.90
CA TRP A 101 9.37 32.66 24.63
C TRP A 101 10.30 31.68 25.36
N PHE A 102 9.74 30.69 26.07
CA PHE A 102 10.53 29.65 26.73
C PHE A 102 11.26 28.77 25.71
N ARG A 103 10.62 28.40 24.58
CA ARG A 103 11.30 27.62 23.53
C ARG A 103 12.53 28.35 23.00
N HIS A 104 12.44 29.66 22.74
CA HIS A 104 13.60 30.49 22.35
C HIS A 104 14.68 30.49 23.43
N LEU A 105 14.28 30.66 24.71
CA LEU A 105 15.19 30.65 25.85
C LEU A 105 15.98 29.33 25.94
N TYR A 106 15.34 28.18 25.77
CA TYR A 106 16.00 26.87 25.81
C TYR A 106 16.83 26.56 24.56
N ALA A 107 16.45 27.11 23.40
CA ALA A 107 17.16 26.88 22.15
C ALA A 107 18.46 27.70 22.03
N ARG A 108 18.48 28.95 22.53
CA ARG A 108 19.59 29.89 22.31
C ARG A 108 20.31 30.33 23.57
N LEU A 109 19.65 30.29 24.72
CA LEU A 109 20.17 30.79 25.99
C LEU A 109 20.27 29.68 27.04
N SER A 110 20.79 30.02 28.21
CA SER A 110 20.85 29.11 29.36
C SER A 110 19.82 29.51 30.41
N PRO A 111 18.73 28.73 30.60
CA PRO A 111 17.67 29.10 31.53
C PRO A 111 18.10 28.94 32.99
N THR A 112 17.80 29.96 33.79
CA THR A 112 17.95 29.98 35.26
C THR A 112 16.98 29.01 35.94
N LEU A 113 17.24 28.65 37.21
CA LEU A 113 16.34 27.76 37.96
C LEU A 113 14.91 28.30 38.04
N LYS A 114 14.75 29.62 38.27
CA LYS A 114 13.43 30.26 38.29
C LYS A 114 12.71 30.14 36.95
N GLN A 115 13.39 30.43 35.83
CA GLN A 115 12.80 30.30 34.50
C GLN A 115 12.41 28.85 34.16
N ARG A 116 13.13 27.85 34.69
CA ARG A 116 12.75 26.43 34.52
C ARG A 116 11.47 26.07 35.28
N ILE A 117 11.22 26.72 36.41
CA ILE A 117 9.98 26.54 37.20
C ILE A 117 8.84 27.31 36.52
N ASP A 118 9.07 28.55 36.13
CA ASP A 118 8.08 29.37 35.42
C ASP A 118 7.65 28.69 34.10
N SER A 119 8.56 27.97 33.43
CA SER A 119 8.21 27.21 32.22
C SER A 119 7.31 26.00 32.51
N TRP A 120 7.53 25.31 33.63
CA TRP A 120 6.63 24.25 34.11
C TRP A 120 5.22 24.78 34.39
N ASP A 121 5.12 25.88 35.12
CA ASP A 121 3.83 26.50 35.47
C ASP A 121 3.08 26.97 34.22
N ASN A 122 3.80 27.47 33.21
CA ASN A 122 3.21 27.83 31.92
C ASN A 122 2.61 26.64 31.18
N TYR A 123 3.34 25.52 31.05
CA TYR A 123 2.81 24.32 30.41
C TYR A 123 1.64 23.72 31.20
N CYS A 124 1.72 23.70 32.54
CA CYS A 124 0.60 23.26 33.38
C CYS A 124 -0.65 24.09 33.12
N SER A 125 -0.51 25.43 33.09
CA SER A 125 -1.62 26.34 32.82
C SER A 125 -2.18 26.15 31.41
N LEU A 126 -1.30 26.04 30.40
CA LEU A 126 -1.69 25.82 29.01
C LEU A 126 -2.44 24.50 28.82
N PHE A 127 -1.91 23.38 29.35
CA PHE A 127 -2.58 22.09 29.27
C PHE A 127 -3.86 22.03 30.09
N GLN A 128 -3.94 22.71 31.25
CA GLN A 128 -5.19 22.82 31.99
C GLN A 128 -6.27 23.56 31.20
N VAL A 129 -5.93 24.64 30.50
CA VAL A 129 -6.84 25.36 29.59
C VAL A 129 -7.31 24.43 28.47
N VAL A 130 -6.43 23.61 27.90
CA VAL A 130 -6.79 22.64 26.86
C VAL A 130 -7.68 21.50 27.39
N LEU A 131 -7.45 21.05 28.62
CA LEU A 131 -8.18 19.94 29.23
C LEU A 131 -9.58 20.34 29.74
N HIS A 132 -9.73 21.56 30.25
CA HIS A 132 -10.95 22.05 30.89
C HIS A 132 -11.72 23.09 30.05
N GLY A 133 -11.06 23.74 29.09
CA GLY A 133 -11.65 24.79 28.26
C GLY A 133 -12.10 24.30 26.89
N VAL A 134 -13.14 24.94 26.33
CA VAL A 134 -13.51 24.78 24.92
C VAL A 134 -12.53 25.60 24.09
N VAL A 135 -11.43 24.97 23.70
CA VAL A 135 -10.40 25.58 22.85
C VAL A 135 -10.95 25.69 21.43
N ASN A 136 -11.32 26.89 21.00
CA ASN A 136 -11.89 27.16 19.67
C ASN A 136 -10.88 27.78 18.71
N MET A 137 -9.70 27.17 18.58
CA MET A 137 -8.63 27.60 17.66
C MET A 137 -8.11 26.41 16.85
N GLN A 138 -7.51 26.69 15.70
CA GLN A 138 -6.75 25.71 14.93
C GLN A 138 -5.28 26.13 14.89
N LEU A 139 -4.38 25.22 15.26
CA LEU A 139 -2.94 25.46 15.26
C LEU A 139 -2.24 24.49 14.31
N PRO A 140 -1.10 24.89 13.69
CA PRO A 140 -0.32 23.98 12.86
C PRO A 140 0.17 22.75 13.65
N ASN A 141 0.09 21.57 13.04
CA ASN A 141 0.59 20.32 13.63
C ASN A 141 2.06 20.41 14.07
N GLN A 142 2.89 21.17 13.36
CA GLN A 142 4.29 21.43 13.73
C GLN A 142 4.40 22.08 15.12
N TRP A 143 3.62 23.13 15.39
CA TRP A 143 3.65 23.82 16.70
C TRP A 143 3.07 22.93 17.81
N LEU A 144 2.02 22.17 17.52
CA LEU A 144 1.45 21.22 18.49
C LEU A 144 2.42 20.08 18.84
N TRP A 145 3.17 19.57 17.87
CA TRP A 145 4.27 18.64 18.13
C TRP A 145 5.36 19.28 18.98
N ASP A 146 5.81 20.49 18.61
CA ASP A 146 6.87 21.19 19.33
C ASP A 146 6.50 21.47 20.79
N MET A 147 5.22 21.73 21.11
CA MET A 147 4.77 21.85 22.51
C MET A 147 4.99 20.57 23.30
N VAL A 148 4.66 19.41 22.74
CA VAL A 148 4.83 18.10 23.41
C VAL A 148 6.31 17.72 23.48
N ASP A 149 7.06 17.88 22.39
CA ASP A 149 8.47 17.52 22.32
C ASP A 149 9.34 18.40 23.25
N GLU A 150 9.04 19.71 23.31
CA GLU A 150 9.69 20.66 24.20
C GLU A 150 9.31 20.39 25.67
N PHE A 151 8.05 20.07 25.97
CA PHE A 151 7.63 19.67 27.32
C PHE A 151 8.46 18.48 27.84
N VAL A 152 8.65 17.45 27.02
CA VAL A 152 9.48 16.29 27.39
C VAL A 152 10.97 16.64 27.43
N TYR A 153 11.44 17.54 26.57
CA TYR A 153 12.83 18.02 26.58
C TYR A 153 13.16 18.85 27.82
N GLN A 154 12.29 19.76 28.25
CA GLN A 154 12.49 20.58 29.44
C GLN A 154 12.46 19.72 30.70
N PHE A 155 11.56 18.73 30.77
CA PHE A 155 11.58 17.70 31.81
C PHE A 155 12.94 16.97 31.87
N GLN A 156 13.44 16.51 30.72
CA GLN A 156 14.74 15.83 30.62
C GLN A 156 15.89 16.76 31.04
N SER A 157 15.88 18.01 30.58
CA SER A 157 16.87 19.05 30.89
C SER A 157 16.88 19.38 32.38
N PHE A 158 15.71 19.48 33.01
CA PHE A 158 15.57 19.73 34.44
C PHE A 158 16.08 18.55 35.27
N CYS A 159 15.73 17.31 34.91
CA CYS A 159 16.25 16.12 35.58
C CYS A 159 17.79 16.07 35.52
N GLN A 160 18.38 16.37 34.37
CA GLN A 160 19.83 16.44 34.20
C GLN A 160 20.47 17.56 35.02
N TYR A 161 19.84 18.74 35.04
CA TYR A 161 20.29 19.88 35.85
C TYR A 161 20.22 19.57 37.35
N ARG A 162 19.15 18.93 37.83
CA ARG A 162 18.95 18.53 39.22
C ARG A 162 19.98 17.51 39.68
N ALA A 163 20.35 16.56 38.81
CA ALA A 163 21.30 15.49 39.15
C ALA A 163 22.79 15.92 39.08
N LYS A 164 23.13 17.08 38.48
CA LYS A 164 24.51 17.62 38.45
C LYS A 164 24.82 18.40 39.73
N MET A 165 25.27 17.73 40.78
CA MET A 165 25.53 18.37 42.09
C MET A 165 26.91 19.04 42.21
N LYS A 166 27.90 18.66 41.38
CA LYS A 166 29.32 19.06 41.51
C LYS A 166 29.59 20.58 41.48
N ASN A 167 28.72 21.37 40.84
CA ASN A 167 28.95 22.80 40.60
C ASN A 167 27.83 23.70 41.17
N LYS A 168 26.98 23.19 42.08
CA LYS A 168 25.84 23.95 42.62
C LYS A 168 26.19 24.66 43.93
N THR A 169 25.70 25.88 44.08
CA THR A 169 25.79 26.66 45.33
C THR A 169 24.79 26.15 46.37
N GLU A 170 25.05 26.39 47.66
CA GLU A 170 24.13 26.02 48.75
C GLU A 170 22.74 26.67 48.61
N GLN A 171 22.68 27.90 48.06
CA GLN A 171 21.44 28.61 47.77
C GLN A 171 20.62 27.92 46.66
N GLU A 172 21.26 27.46 45.58
CA GLU A 172 20.59 26.69 44.53
C GLU A 172 20.09 25.33 45.04
N ILE A 173 20.82 24.69 45.96
CA ILE A 173 20.40 23.44 46.59
C ILE A 173 19.18 23.67 47.49
N ALA A 174 19.14 24.78 48.24
CA ALA A 174 17.97 25.16 49.04
C ALA A 174 16.74 25.44 48.17
N LEU A 175 16.91 26.15 47.04
CA LEU A 175 15.84 26.39 46.08
C LEU A 175 15.34 25.10 45.41
N LEU A 176 16.24 24.15 45.08
CA LEU A 176 15.85 22.84 44.55
C LEU A 176 15.05 22.00 45.56
N ARG A 177 15.28 22.19 46.87
CA ARG A 177 14.47 21.55 47.93
C ARG A 177 13.09 22.19 48.07
N GLN A 178 12.97 23.50 47.82
CA GLN A 178 11.71 24.22 47.89
C GLN A 178 10.77 23.89 46.72
N PHE A 179 11.33 23.63 45.53
CA PHE A 179 10.58 23.37 44.30
C PHE A 179 10.76 21.93 43.80
N ASP A 180 10.65 20.95 44.70
CA ASP A 180 10.82 19.53 44.37
C ASP A 180 9.71 18.95 43.47
N GLN A 181 8.54 19.60 43.47
CA GLN A 181 7.36 19.23 42.67
C GLN A 181 7.44 19.66 41.20
N ALA A 182 8.25 20.67 40.87
CA ALA A 182 8.38 21.13 39.49
C ALA A 182 9.04 20.04 38.64
N TRP A 183 8.48 19.78 37.45
CA TRP A 183 8.97 18.73 36.53
C TRP A 183 9.13 17.36 37.20
N ASN A 184 8.25 16.99 38.13
CA ASN A 184 8.24 15.65 38.69
C ASN A 184 7.71 14.62 37.66
N VAL A 185 8.15 13.37 37.79
CA VAL A 185 7.82 12.30 36.81
C VAL A 185 6.32 12.06 36.76
N TYR A 186 5.67 12.02 37.92
CA TYR A 186 4.22 11.78 38.03
C TYR A 186 3.40 12.88 37.37
N GLY A 187 3.78 14.15 37.53
CA GLY A 187 3.11 15.30 36.93
C GLY A 187 3.22 15.27 35.40
N VAL A 188 4.42 15.03 34.87
CA VAL A 188 4.64 14.93 33.42
C VAL A 188 3.82 13.78 32.82
N LEU A 189 3.86 12.60 33.44
CA LEU A 189 3.06 11.46 32.98
C LEU A 189 1.55 11.72 33.08
N ASN A 190 1.08 12.33 34.18
CA ASN A 190 -0.33 12.63 34.39
C ASN A 190 -0.86 13.62 33.36
N PHE A 191 -0.12 14.68 33.02
CA PHE A 191 -0.56 15.64 32.01
C PHE A 191 -0.62 15.02 30.62
N LEU A 192 0.39 14.25 30.22
CA LEU A 192 0.38 13.56 28.94
C LEU A 192 -0.75 12.52 28.86
N GLN A 193 -0.95 11.74 29.92
CA GLN A 193 -2.03 10.76 30.00
C GLN A 193 -3.41 11.42 29.99
N ALA A 194 -3.59 12.53 30.71
CA ALA A 194 -4.84 13.30 30.72
C ALA A 194 -5.19 13.85 29.32
N LEU A 195 -4.20 14.29 28.54
CA LEU A 195 -4.40 14.72 27.16
C LEU A 195 -4.85 13.56 26.26
N VAL A 196 -4.28 12.36 26.44
CA VAL A 196 -4.72 11.14 25.71
C VAL A 196 -6.14 10.75 26.09
N GLU A 197 -6.47 10.72 27.37
CA GLU A 197 -7.79 10.30 27.86
C GLU A 197 -8.89 11.29 27.47
N LYS A 198 -8.63 12.59 27.65
CA LYS A 198 -9.63 13.64 27.38
C LYS A 198 -9.88 13.84 25.88
N SER A 199 -8.88 13.60 25.04
CA SER A 199 -9.01 13.69 23.58
C SER A 199 -9.80 12.53 22.96
N ALA A 200 -10.02 11.44 23.71
CA ALA A 200 -10.61 10.19 23.20
C ALA A 200 -9.90 9.65 21.95
N ILE A 201 -8.61 9.97 21.76
CA ILE A 201 -7.88 9.66 20.53
C ILE A 201 -7.77 8.16 20.25
N ILE A 202 -7.69 7.33 21.30
CA ILE A 202 -7.64 5.87 21.16
C ILE A 202 -8.93 5.36 20.51
N HIS A 203 -10.09 5.85 20.97
CA HIS A 203 -11.39 5.48 20.41
C HIS A 203 -11.56 5.99 18.97
N ILE A 204 -11.08 7.20 18.67
CA ILE A 204 -11.07 7.76 17.31
C ILE A 204 -10.27 6.86 16.36
N LEU A 205 -9.07 6.43 16.76
CA LEU A 205 -8.22 5.55 15.95
C LEU A 205 -8.81 4.12 15.81
N GLU A 206 -9.58 3.66 16.80
CA GLU A 206 -10.32 2.39 16.70
C GLU A 206 -11.49 2.49 15.73
N GLN A 207 -12.28 3.56 15.78
CA GLN A 207 -13.37 3.82 14.83
C GLN A 207 -12.89 4.04 13.40
N GLU A 208 -11.69 4.60 13.22
CA GLU A 208 -11.05 4.72 11.92
C GLU A 208 -10.69 3.35 11.32
N LYS A 209 -10.28 2.37 12.15
CA LYS A 209 -10.07 0.98 11.68
C LYS A 209 -11.37 0.33 11.21
N GLU A 210 -12.51 0.76 11.74
CA GLU A 210 -13.85 0.32 11.33
C GLU A 210 -14.43 1.15 10.15
N GLY A 211 -13.73 2.20 9.71
CA GLY A 211 -14.12 3.08 8.60
C GLY A 211 -15.17 4.14 8.95
N LEU A 212 -15.39 4.42 10.24
CA LEU A 212 -16.40 5.37 10.73
C LEU A 212 -15.88 6.81 10.87
N GLU A 213 -14.57 6.98 11.06
CA GLU A 213 -13.91 8.30 11.15
C GLU A 213 -12.72 8.40 10.16
N GLN A 214 -12.27 9.62 9.89
CA GLN A 214 -11.19 9.94 8.93
C GLN A 214 -10.11 10.85 9.56
N PHE A 215 -9.65 10.51 10.77
CA PHE A 215 -8.72 11.35 11.52
C PHE A 215 -7.32 11.41 10.89
N THR A 216 -6.75 10.28 10.48
CA THR A 216 -5.42 10.26 9.85
C THR A 216 -5.44 10.80 8.42
N ALA A 217 -6.56 10.65 7.70
CA ALA A 217 -6.71 11.14 6.33
C ALA A 217 -6.76 12.68 6.24
N THR A 218 -7.17 13.37 7.29
CA THR A 218 -7.19 14.85 7.36
C THR A 218 -5.98 15.43 8.08
N ASP A 219 -4.94 14.64 8.35
CA ASP A 219 -3.82 15.01 9.22
C ASP A 219 -4.26 15.54 10.60
N GLY A 220 -5.43 15.11 11.09
CA GLY A 220 -6.03 15.57 12.34
C GLY A 220 -6.68 16.96 12.28
N TYR A 221 -6.74 17.61 11.11
CA TYR A 221 -7.47 18.88 10.94
C TYR A 221 -8.97 18.66 10.78
N ASP A 222 -9.73 19.64 11.28
CA ASP A 222 -11.18 19.68 11.16
C ASP A 222 -11.59 20.75 10.15
N TYR A 223 -11.88 20.32 8.92
CA TYR A 223 -12.31 21.20 7.84
C TYR A 223 -13.76 21.71 7.99
N SER A 224 -14.52 21.21 8.99
CA SER A 224 -15.86 21.71 9.31
C SER A 224 -15.85 22.95 10.23
N GLY A 225 -14.65 23.41 10.62
CA GLY A 225 -14.45 24.61 11.43
C GLY A 225 -14.28 24.36 12.94
N GLY A 226 -14.13 23.10 13.37
CA GLY A 226 -13.80 22.75 14.76
C GLY A 226 -12.34 23.03 15.14
N SER A 227 -11.89 22.50 16.28
CA SER A 227 -10.50 22.63 16.76
C SER A 227 -9.74 21.32 16.61
N ASN A 228 -8.51 21.39 16.07
CA ASN A 228 -7.59 20.25 15.99
C ASN A 228 -6.74 20.07 17.26
N VAL A 229 -6.66 21.10 18.13
CA VAL A 229 -5.67 21.21 19.19
C VAL A 229 -5.73 20.04 20.19
N LEU A 230 -6.90 19.75 20.77
CA LEU A 230 -7.01 18.69 21.78
C LEU A 230 -6.76 17.29 21.18
N LYS A 231 -7.32 16.99 20.01
CA LYS A 231 -7.18 15.68 19.35
C LYS A 231 -5.73 15.42 18.93
N VAL A 232 -5.08 16.40 18.31
CA VAL A 232 -3.69 16.30 17.84
C VAL A 232 -2.70 16.32 19.01
N LEU A 233 -2.94 17.12 20.07
CA LEU A 233 -2.13 17.06 21.29
C LEU A 233 -2.27 15.70 21.99
N GLY A 234 -3.47 15.12 22.06
CA GLY A 234 -3.67 13.76 22.56
C GLY A 234 -2.88 12.73 21.75
N TYR A 235 -2.92 12.86 20.42
CA TYR A 235 -2.16 12.00 19.51
C TYR A 235 -0.64 12.11 19.75
N PHE A 236 -0.07 13.32 19.75
CA PHE A 236 1.36 13.53 20.02
C PHE A 236 1.75 13.18 21.47
N SER A 237 0.83 13.30 22.43
CA SER A 237 1.08 12.89 23.81
C SER A 237 1.34 11.38 23.95
N MET A 238 0.76 10.53 23.08
CA MET A 238 1.13 9.10 23.04
C MET A 238 2.61 8.90 22.67
N ILE A 239 3.12 9.71 21.73
CA ILE A 239 4.54 9.71 21.31
C ILE A 239 5.42 10.28 22.44
N GLY A 240 4.95 11.34 23.11
CA GLY A 240 5.57 11.90 24.30
C GLY A 240 5.70 10.89 25.44
N LEU A 241 4.64 10.12 25.71
CA LEU A 241 4.64 9.03 26.70
C LEU A 241 5.68 7.96 26.35
N LEU A 242 5.72 7.50 25.09
CA LEU A 242 6.76 6.58 24.63
C LEU A 242 8.17 7.13 24.91
N ARG A 243 8.41 8.40 24.59
CA ARG A 243 9.70 9.05 24.83
C ARG A 243 10.04 9.10 26.33
N VAL A 244 9.11 9.52 27.19
CA VAL A 244 9.32 9.58 28.65
C VAL A 244 9.61 8.19 29.22
N HIS A 245 8.83 7.18 28.83
CA HIS A 245 9.05 5.80 29.26
C HIS A 245 10.40 5.24 28.79
N CYS A 246 10.85 5.56 27.57
CA CYS A 246 12.21 5.24 27.10
C CYS A 246 13.30 5.93 27.93
N LEU A 247 13.11 7.17 28.36
CA LEU A 247 14.06 7.90 29.21
C LEU A 247 14.17 7.28 30.62
N LEU A 248 13.06 6.72 31.13
CA LEU A 248 12.98 6.02 32.41
C LEU A 248 13.45 4.56 32.34
N GLY A 249 13.55 3.98 31.14
CA GLY A 249 13.92 2.59 30.92
C GLY A 249 12.77 1.58 31.00
N ASP A 250 11.51 2.04 30.96
CA ASP A 250 10.32 1.19 30.88
C ASP A 250 9.83 1.05 29.43
N TYR A 251 10.49 0.19 28.67
CA TYR A 251 10.20 0.02 27.25
C TYR A 251 8.85 -0.65 26.97
N HIS A 252 8.37 -1.49 27.89
CA HIS A 252 7.12 -2.25 27.70
C HIS A 252 5.92 -1.32 27.74
N THR A 253 5.84 -0.48 28.78
CA THR A 253 4.76 0.52 28.90
C THR A 253 4.85 1.54 27.77
N GLY A 254 6.06 1.98 27.40
CA GLY A 254 6.26 2.89 26.27
C GLY A 254 5.69 2.36 24.96
N LEU A 255 5.96 1.09 24.61
CA LEU A 255 5.38 0.47 23.40
C LEU A 255 3.86 0.26 23.51
N LYS A 256 3.34 0.00 24.71
CA LYS A 256 1.89 -0.15 24.93
C LYS A 256 1.15 1.17 24.68
N CYS A 257 1.73 2.31 25.06
CA CYS A 257 1.16 3.63 24.78
C CYS A 257 1.04 3.91 23.28
N LEU A 258 1.94 3.37 22.45
CA LEU A 258 1.93 3.56 21.00
C LEU A 258 1.10 2.50 20.24
N GLN A 259 0.67 1.42 20.90
CA GLN A 259 -0.07 0.32 20.28
C GLN A 259 -1.32 0.73 19.46
N PRO A 260 -2.10 1.76 19.85
CA PRO A 260 -3.25 2.20 19.05
C PRO A 260 -2.86 2.70 17.66
N ILE A 261 -1.67 3.31 17.53
CA ILE A 261 -1.13 3.87 16.29
C ILE A 261 -0.52 2.75 15.44
N ASP A 262 -0.99 2.61 14.20
CA ASP A 262 -0.37 1.71 13.23
C ASP A 262 0.87 2.35 12.62
N ILE A 263 2.04 1.99 13.14
CA ILE A 263 3.37 2.47 12.68
C ILE A 263 3.69 1.94 11.27
N SER A 264 2.97 0.93 10.78
CA SER A 264 3.17 0.40 9.44
C SER A 264 2.58 1.28 8.33
N GLN A 265 1.65 2.17 8.68
CA GLN A 265 0.94 3.05 7.76
C GLN A 265 1.32 4.53 7.98
N GLN A 266 0.99 5.38 6.99
CA GLN A 266 1.12 6.83 7.17
C GLN A 266 0.03 7.31 8.14
N GLY A 267 0.42 8.09 9.14
CA GLY A 267 -0.50 8.71 10.08
C GLY A 267 -0.07 10.14 10.41
N VAL A 268 -0.79 10.79 11.32
CA VAL A 268 -0.54 12.21 11.70
C VAL A 268 0.91 12.43 12.16
N TYR A 269 1.54 11.43 12.78
CA TYR A 269 2.96 11.52 13.18
C TYR A 269 3.94 11.70 12.01
N THR A 270 3.54 11.33 10.78
CA THR A 270 4.34 11.47 9.55
C THR A 270 4.21 12.86 8.91
N SER A 271 3.17 13.63 9.28
CA SER A 271 2.97 15.00 8.79
C SER A 271 4.06 15.97 9.26
N VAL A 272 4.66 15.67 10.43
CA VAL A 272 5.75 16.45 11.03
C VAL A 272 7.01 15.60 11.09
N ILE A 273 8.11 16.09 10.49
CA ILE A 273 9.36 15.33 10.38
C ILE A 273 9.98 15.03 11.75
N GLY A 274 9.98 16.02 12.66
CA GLY A 274 10.47 15.85 14.03
C GLY A 274 9.74 14.71 14.77
N SER A 275 8.41 14.70 14.67
CA SER A 275 7.54 13.65 15.19
C SER A 275 7.85 12.29 14.56
N HIS A 276 7.98 12.23 13.23
CA HIS A 276 8.26 10.99 12.51
C HIS A 276 9.59 10.37 12.98
N ILE A 277 10.66 11.17 13.05
CA ILE A 277 11.98 10.73 13.52
C ILE A 277 11.93 10.33 14.99
N ALA A 278 11.32 11.14 15.86
CA ALA A 278 11.25 10.87 17.29
C ALA A 278 10.48 9.58 17.59
N THR A 279 9.37 9.35 16.89
CA THR A 279 8.54 8.14 17.04
C THR A 279 9.34 6.90 16.69
N ILE A 280 9.93 6.86 15.49
CA ILE A 280 10.67 5.69 15.01
C ILE A 280 11.95 5.46 15.82
N TYR A 281 12.66 6.51 16.21
CA TYR A 281 13.85 6.40 17.05
C TYR A 281 13.54 5.73 18.40
N HIS A 282 12.53 6.22 19.13
CA HIS A 282 12.18 5.66 20.44
C HIS A 282 11.49 4.30 20.32
N TYR A 283 10.66 4.08 19.31
CA TYR A 283 10.03 2.78 19.05
C TYR A 283 11.09 1.71 18.70
N GLY A 284 12.02 2.04 17.80
CA GLY A 284 13.10 1.16 17.41
C GLY A 284 14.05 0.86 18.56
N PHE A 285 14.37 1.86 19.39
CA PHE A 285 15.19 1.67 20.59
C PHE A 285 14.49 0.80 21.64
N ALA A 286 13.22 1.05 21.94
CA ALA A 286 12.43 0.22 22.85
C ALA A 286 12.30 -1.22 22.33
N SER A 287 12.11 -1.39 21.03
CA SER A 287 12.08 -2.70 20.36
C SER A 287 13.41 -3.43 20.49
N LEU A 288 14.54 -2.75 20.31
CA LEU A 288 15.88 -3.31 20.53
C LEU A 288 16.06 -3.81 21.97
N MET A 289 15.67 -3.01 22.96
CA MET A 289 15.80 -3.37 24.38
C MET A 289 14.83 -4.50 24.80
N LEU A 290 13.71 -4.66 24.09
CA LEU A 290 12.75 -5.76 24.28
C LEU A 290 13.01 -6.97 23.37
N ARG A 291 14.18 -7.03 22.72
CA ARG A 291 14.60 -8.14 21.83
C ARG A 291 13.72 -8.32 20.57
N ARG A 292 12.98 -7.28 20.18
CA ARG A 292 12.21 -7.22 18.92
C ARG A 292 13.06 -6.61 17.80
N TYR A 293 14.19 -7.26 17.48
CA TYR A 293 15.17 -6.71 16.54
C TYR A 293 14.62 -6.53 15.12
N VAL A 294 13.75 -7.43 14.66
CA VAL A 294 13.14 -7.36 13.31
C VAL A 294 12.28 -6.11 13.14
N ASP A 295 11.47 -5.80 14.15
CA ASP A 295 10.62 -4.61 14.13
C ASP A 295 11.50 -3.35 14.11
N GLY A 296 12.56 -3.33 14.93
CA GLY A 296 13.58 -2.28 14.88
C GLY A 296 14.22 -2.11 13.49
N ILE A 297 14.62 -3.22 12.84
CA ILE A 297 15.24 -3.18 11.49
C ILE A 297 14.28 -2.60 10.46
N ARG A 298 13.02 -3.03 10.46
CA ARG A 298 12.00 -2.54 9.51
C ARG A 298 11.80 -1.04 9.67
N GLU A 299 11.58 -0.59 10.90
CA GLU A 299 11.24 0.80 11.16
C GLU A 299 12.46 1.72 10.97
N PHE A 300 13.66 1.32 11.42
CA PHE A 300 14.88 2.08 11.12
C PHE A 300 15.14 2.16 9.61
N ASN A 301 14.95 1.09 8.85
CA ASN A 301 15.11 1.14 7.40
C ASN A 301 14.15 2.14 6.74
N LYS A 302 12.87 2.15 7.14
CA LYS A 302 11.88 3.10 6.60
C LYS A 302 12.27 4.55 6.84
N ILE A 303 12.62 4.92 8.07
CA ILE A 303 12.95 6.31 8.40
C ILE A 303 14.28 6.76 7.78
N LEU A 304 15.29 5.88 7.74
CA LEU A 304 16.57 6.19 7.10
C LEU A 304 16.40 6.41 5.59
N LEU A 305 15.55 5.61 4.94
CA LEU A 305 15.19 5.81 3.53
C LEU A 305 14.41 7.11 3.32
N TYR A 306 13.49 7.45 4.23
CA TYR A 306 12.76 8.72 4.20
C TYR A 306 13.71 9.92 4.31
N ILE A 307 14.64 9.90 5.29
CA ILE A 307 15.65 10.95 5.47
C ILE A 307 16.57 11.04 4.26
N TYR A 308 17.00 9.89 3.70
CA TYR A 308 17.84 9.85 2.51
C TYR A 308 17.18 10.56 1.31
N LYS A 309 15.87 10.36 1.10
CA LYS A 309 15.10 11.00 0.02
C LYS A 309 14.81 12.48 0.28
N THR A 310 14.61 12.87 1.53
CA THR A 310 14.21 14.24 1.90
C THR A 310 15.37 15.17 2.22
N LYS A 311 16.60 14.65 2.35
CA LYS A 311 17.82 15.40 2.73
C LYS A 311 18.06 16.69 1.93
N GLN A 312 17.69 16.74 0.65
CA GLN A 312 17.90 17.91 -0.20
C GLN A 312 16.96 19.09 0.14
N TYR A 313 15.73 18.82 0.57
CA TYR A 313 14.72 19.84 0.82
C TYR A 313 14.93 20.56 2.17
N HIS A 314 15.59 19.91 3.12
CA HIS A 314 15.70 20.40 4.51
C HIS A 314 17.05 21.02 4.88
N GLN A 315 17.98 21.20 3.92
CA GLN A 315 19.29 21.79 4.22
C GLN A 315 19.20 23.21 4.80
N LYS A 316 18.10 23.92 4.54
CA LYS A 316 17.84 25.28 5.03
C LYS A 316 17.07 25.33 6.37
N SER A 317 16.63 24.19 6.90
CA SER A 317 15.88 24.14 8.16
C SER A 317 16.82 24.27 9.36
N PRO A 318 16.45 25.07 10.40
CA PRO A 318 17.22 25.16 11.65
C PRO A 318 17.39 23.82 12.38
N GLN A 319 16.49 22.86 12.11
CA GLN A 319 16.48 21.52 12.74
C GLN A 319 17.38 20.50 12.02
N TYR A 320 17.99 20.87 10.88
CA TYR A 320 18.72 19.95 10.01
C TYR A 320 19.89 19.24 10.71
N GLU A 321 20.65 19.94 11.55
CA GLU A 321 21.76 19.32 12.30
C GLU A 321 21.29 18.26 13.30
N GLN A 322 20.15 18.51 13.98
CA GLN A 322 19.58 17.57 14.92
C GLN A 322 19.05 16.32 14.21
N ILE A 323 18.44 16.50 13.03
CA ILE A 323 18.00 15.42 12.15
C ILE A 323 19.20 14.56 11.70
N LEU A 324 20.30 15.20 11.28
CA LEU A 324 21.52 14.49 10.90
C LEU A 324 22.12 13.68 12.05
N LYS A 325 22.16 14.26 13.25
CA LYS A 325 22.65 13.54 14.43
C LYS A 325 21.77 12.33 14.75
N LYS A 326 20.45 12.48 14.70
CA LYS A 326 19.51 11.37 14.92
C LYS A 326 19.63 10.30 13.84
N ASN A 327 19.84 10.70 12.59
CA ASN A 327 20.10 9.81 11.47
C ASN A 327 21.33 8.92 11.73
N GLU A 328 22.44 9.50 12.21
CA GLU A 328 23.63 8.73 12.57
C GLU A 328 23.42 7.79 13.75
N GLN A 329 22.71 8.25 14.79
CA GLN A 329 22.32 7.38 15.91
C GLN A 329 21.47 6.19 15.43
N MET A 330 20.54 6.40 14.50
CA MET A 330 19.71 5.33 13.95
C MET A 330 20.51 4.34 13.10
N TYR A 331 21.52 4.79 12.34
CA TYR A 331 22.44 3.87 11.65
C TYR A 331 23.24 3.01 12.64
N ALA A 332 23.71 3.57 13.76
CA ALA A 332 24.37 2.81 14.80
C ALA A 332 23.44 1.77 15.46
N LEU A 333 22.18 2.15 15.76
CA LEU A 333 21.17 1.20 16.27
C LEU A 333 20.82 0.11 15.25
N LEU A 334 20.73 0.47 13.97
CA LEU A 334 20.50 -0.50 12.90
C LEU A 334 21.68 -1.48 12.78
N ALA A 335 22.92 -1.01 12.93
CA ALA A 335 24.10 -1.86 12.95
C ALA A 335 24.04 -2.88 14.11
N ILE A 336 23.63 -2.44 15.30
CA ILE A 336 23.42 -3.31 16.48
C ILE A 336 22.28 -4.32 16.21
N CYS A 337 21.14 -3.87 15.68
CA CYS A 337 20.04 -4.80 15.38
C CYS A 337 20.44 -5.86 14.35
N LEU A 338 21.21 -5.48 13.33
CA LEU A 338 21.67 -6.38 12.27
C LEU A 338 22.82 -7.29 12.73
N SER A 339 23.59 -6.93 13.75
CA SER A 339 24.58 -7.85 14.32
C SER A 339 23.91 -8.99 15.07
N PHE A 340 22.85 -8.70 15.84
CA PHE A 340 22.04 -9.71 16.53
C PHE A 340 21.10 -10.49 15.61
N CYS A 341 20.43 -9.80 14.67
CA CYS A 341 19.47 -10.38 13.73
C CYS A 341 19.72 -9.86 12.30
N PRO A 342 20.64 -10.46 11.54
CA PRO A 342 21.00 -10.00 10.20
C PRO A 342 19.98 -10.41 9.15
N GLN A 343 18.89 -9.68 9.14
CA GLN A 343 17.91 -9.69 8.06
C GLN A 343 18.22 -8.61 7.04
N MET A 344 19.36 -8.72 6.35
CA MET A 344 19.75 -7.78 5.29
C MET A 344 18.70 -7.65 4.19
N LYS A 345 17.86 -8.68 3.99
CA LYS A 345 16.69 -8.69 3.09
C LYS A 345 15.64 -7.63 3.41
N LEU A 346 15.61 -7.10 4.63
CA LEU A 346 14.66 -6.05 5.04
C LEU A 346 15.23 -4.63 4.87
N VAL A 347 16.51 -4.51 4.54
CA VAL A 347 17.20 -3.23 4.42
C VAL A 347 17.30 -2.87 2.94
N ASP A 348 16.90 -1.65 2.60
CA ASP A 348 17.01 -1.11 1.25
C ASP A 348 18.49 -0.97 0.84
N GLU A 349 18.79 -1.12 -0.45
CA GLU A 349 20.15 -1.09 -0.97
C GLU A 349 20.87 0.23 -0.67
N ALA A 350 20.16 1.37 -0.74
CA ALA A 350 20.73 2.69 -0.46
C ALA A 350 21.12 2.84 1.02
N VAL A 351 20.24 2.41 1.93
CA VAL A 351 20.50 2.41 3.38
C VAL A 351 21.64 1.46 3.72
N ASN A 352 21.67 0.29 3.09
CA ASN A 352 22.72 -0.72 3.28
C ASN A 352 24.10 -0.22 2.79
N ALA A 353 24.14 0.53 1.68
CA ALA A 353 25.38 1.14 1.19
C ALA A 353 25.96 2.14 2.21
N GLN A 354 25.14 3.05 2.75
CA GLN A 354 25.57 4.01 3.79
C GLN A 354 25.96 3.32 5.10
N LEU A 355 25.21 2.28 5.48
CA LEU A 355 25.53 1.48 6.66
C LEU A 355 26.90 0.81 6.52
N ARG A 356 27.21 0.23 5.37
CA ARG A 356 28.52 -0.39 5.09
C ARG A 356 29.65 0.64 5.09
N GLU A 357 29.42 1.82 4.50
CA GLU A 357 30.40 2.89 4.47
C GLU A 357 30.79 3.36 5.89
N LYS A 358 29.80 3.54 6.78
CA LYS A 358 30.03 4.07 8.13
C LYS A 358 30.43 3.03 9.17
N TYR A 359 29.80 1.86 9.14
CA TYR A 359 29.91 0.85 10.19
C TYR A 359 30.33 -0.53 9.68
N GLY A 360 30.64 -0.69 8.39
CA GLY A 360 30.96 -1.99 7.78
C GLY A 360 32.15 -2.69 8.41
N GLU A 361 33.22 -1.96 8.74
CA GLU A 361 34.39 -2.54 9.43
C GLU A 361 34.02 -3.08 10.82
N LYS A 362 33.29 -2.27 11.61
CA LYS A 362 32.83 -2.65 12.95
C LYS A 362 31.85 -3.84 12.90
N MET A 363 30.90 -3.82 11.96
CA MET A 363 29.98 -4.94 11.74
C MET A 363 30.70 -6.21 11.29
N GLY A 364 31.75 -6.09 10.48
CA GLY A 364 32.62 -7.20 10.09
C GLY A 364 33.31 -7.82 11.30
N LYS A 365 33.88 -7.01 12.20
CA LYS A 365 34.49 -7.47 13.45
C LYS A 365 33.48 -8.13 14.38
N LEU A 366 32.25 -7.62 14.46
CA LEU A 366 31.16 -8.24 15.23
C LEU A 366 30.67 -9.59 14.68
N GLN A 367 31.03 -9.95 13.45
CA GLN A 367 30.61 -11.18 12.77
C GLN A 367 31.73 -12.22 12.58
N ARG A 368 33.00 -11.83 12.79
CA ARG A 368 34.16 -12.73 12.64
C ARG A 368 34.38 -13.55 13.90
N TYR A 369 33.98 -14.82 13.87
CA TYR A 369 34.30 -15.78 14.93
C TYR A 369 35.73 -16.35 14.82
N ASP A 370 36.38 -16.23 13.66
CA ASP A 370 37.61 -16.94 13.34
C ASP A 370 38.65 -16.01 12.69
N ASP A 371 39.80 -15.85 13.36
CA ASP A 371 41.03 -15.36 12.74
C ASP A 371 42.13 -16.36 13.12
N GLU A 372 42.62 -17.13 12.15
CA GLU A 372 43.70 -18.13 12.30
C GLU A 372 45.06 -17.48 12.66
N ALA A 373 45.16 -16.15 12.70
CA ALA A 373 46.39 -15.41 12.84
C ALA A 373 47.04 -15.44 14.25
N TYR A 374 46.40 -16.02 15.29
CA TYR A 374 46.91 -15.92 16.67
C TYR A 374 46.92 -17.26 17.43
N GLY A 375 48.14 -17.68 17.80
CA GLY A 375 48.53 -19.06 18.13
C GLY A 375 48.17 -19.66 19.50
N ASP A 376 47.12 -19.21 20.21
CA ASP A 376 46.72 -19.84 21.48
C ASP A 376 45.19 -19.91 21.66
N LYS A 377 44.64 -21.05 22.12
CA LYS A 377 43.21 -21.42 21.99
C LYS A 377 42.28 -20.81 23.04
N MET A 378 42.68 -20.79 24.31
CA MET A 378 41.86 -20.28 25.43
C MET A 378 41.72 -18.74 25.40
N ASN A 379 42.69 -18.06 24.80
CA ASN A 379 42.79 -16.60 24.72
C ASN A 379 41.96 -15.97 23.56
N ARG A 380 41.41 -16.77 22.63
CA ARG A 380 40.66 -16.25 21.46
C ARG A 380 39.25 -15.80 21.80
N ARG A 381 38.49 -16.64 22.51
CA ARG A 381 37.10 -16.36 22.90
C ARG A 381 36.99 -15.12 23.79
N GLN A 382 37.85 -15.05 24.81
CA GLN A 382 37.90 -13.92 25.74
C GLN A 382 38.20 -12.60 25.00
N ARG A 383 39.17 -12.61 24.08
CA ARG A 383 39.56 -11.40 23.31
C ARG A 383 38.50 -10.98 22.29
N PHE A 384 37.86 -11.93 21.59
CA PHE A 384 36.73 -11.61 20.70
C PHE A 384 35.57 -11.00 21.49
N ALA A 385 35.24 -11.58 22.64
CA ALA A 385 34.22 -11.04 23.52
C ALA A 385 34.61 -9.62 23.96
N ASP A 386 35.84 -9.38 24.42
CA ASP A 386 36.31 -8.06 24.85
C ASP A 386 36.29 -7.01 23.72
N GLU A 387 36.69 -7.37 22.50
CA GLU A 387 36.64 -6.48 21.34
C GLU A 387 35.20 -6.18 20.90
N ALA A 388 34.33 -7.20 20.85
CA ALA A 388 32.91 -7.03 20.55
C ALA A 388 32.21 -6.19 21.62
N PHE A 389 32.50 -6.42 22.91
CA PHE A 389 31.97 -5.60 24.01
C PHE A 389 32.40 -4.14 23.87
N GLY A 390 33.65 -3.87 23.51
CA GLY A 390 34.13 -2.50 23.25
C GLY A 390 33.37 -1.81 22.12
N ILE A 391 33.12 -2.51 21.01
CA ILE A 391 32.34 -1.98 19.88
C ILE A 391 30.87 -1.74 20.26
N TYR A 392 30.25 -2.69 20.98
CA TYR A 392 28.87 -2.55 21.43
C TYR A 392 28.71 -1.42 22.45
N ASP A 393 29.66 -1.25 23.38
CA ASP A 393 29.67 -0.14 24.33
C ASP A 393 29.79 1.21 23.59
N GLU A 394 30.70 1.32 22.62
CA GLU A 394 30.86 2.54 21.82
C GLU A 394 29.58 2.90 21.04
N LEU A 395 29.01 1.92 20.31
CA LEU A 395 27.80 2.14 19.50
C LEU A 395 26.59 2.45 20.38
N PHE A 396 26.42 1.75 21.50
CA PHE A 396 25.32 1.99 22.44
C PHE A 396 25.46 3.35 23.12
N SER A 397 26.66 3.69 23.61
CA SER A 397 27.00 4.98 24.23
C SER A 397 26.62 6.15 23.32
N TYR A 398 26.92 6.04 22.03
CA TYR A 398 26.64 7.06 21.04
C TYR A 398 25.14 7.17 20.70
N ALA A 399 24.45 6.03 20.61
CA ALA A 399 23.13 5.96 20.01
C ALA A 399 21.95 5.94 21.01
N CYS A 400 22.20 5.58 22.27
CA CYS A 400 21.14 5.46 23.28
C CYS A 400 20.51 6.83 23.63
N PRO A 401 19.24 6.85 24.08
CA PRO A 401 18.64 8.02 24.70
C PRO A 401 19.43 8.45 25.94
N LYS A 402 19.45 9.75 26.23
CA LYS A 402 20.05 10.25 27.48
C LYS A 402 19.11 9.95 28.65
N PHE A 403 19.26 8.76 29.23
CA PHE A 403 18.46 8.27 30.36
C PHE A 403 18.46 9.24 31.54
N ILE A 404 17.36 9.23 32.29
CA ILE A 404 17.15 10.11 33.44
C ILE A 404 16.86 9.29 34.70
N THR A 405 17.26 9.84 35.85
CA THR A 405 16.94 9.26 37.15
C THR A 405 15.64 9.91 37.66
N PRO A 406 14.57 9.14 37.91
CA PRO A 406 13.27 9.68 38.29
C PRO A 406 13.27 10.37 39.66
N SER A 407 14.05 9.84 40.60
CA SER A 407 14.12 10.32 41.97
C SER A 407 15.00 11.57 42.11
N ALA A 408 14.68 12.43 43.08
CA ALA A 408 15.57 13.51 43.49
C ALA A 408 16.86 12.91 44.11
N PRO A 409 18.03 13.51 43.89
CA PRO A 409 19.28 13.03 44.48
C PRO A 409 19.24 13.16 46.00
N SER A 410 19.86 12.22 46.72
CA SER A 410 20.06 12.36 48.16
C SER A 410 20.99 13.54 48.42
N PHE A 411 20.48 14.60 49.03
CA PHE A 411 21.24 15.84 49.30
C PHE A 411 22.25 15.70 50.47
N ASN A 412 22.31 14.53 51.11
CA ASN A 412 23.11 14.27 52.30
C ASN A 412 24.35 13.38 52.02
N GLU A 413 24.49 12.84 50.81
CA GLU A 413 25.61 11.97 50.40
C GLU A 413 26.62 12.70 49.48
N PRO A 414 27.91 12.29 49.47
CA PRO A 414 28.94 12.99 48.71
C PRO A 414 28.68 12.99 47.20
N LEU A 415 29.17 14.04 46.55
CA LEU A 415 28.93 14.51 45.18
C LEU A 415 29.18 13.48 44.07
N VAL A 416 28.35 12.44 43.96
CA VAL A 416 28.32 11.53 42.81
C VAL A 416 27.38 12.08 41.74
N ASN A 417 27.79 12.02 40.48
CA ASN A 417 26.96 12.43 39.36
C ASN A 417 25.89 11.36 39.07
N TYR A 418 24.75 11.45 39.75
CA TYR A 418 23.59 10.55 39.60
C TYR A 418 23.06 10.41 38.16
N ASN A 419 23.45 11.29 37.24
CA ASN A 419 23.09 11.19 35.82
C ASN A 419 23.67 9.95 35.12
N GLN A 420 24.81 9.45 35.59
CA GLN A 420 25.43 8.29 34.96
C GLN A 420 24.86 6.96 35.45
N ASP A 421 24.14 6.93 36.56
CA ASP A 421 23.67 5.67 37.16
C ASP A 421 22.57 5.02 36.32
N ALA A 422 21.60 5.82 35.85
CA ALA A 422 20.55 5.35 34.93
C ALA A 422 21.17 4.80 33.62
N TYR A 423 22.14 5.52 33.06
CA TYR A 423 22.89 5.07 31.89
C TYR A 423 23.64 3.75 32.13
N ARG A 424 24.43 3.67 33.21
CA ARG A 424 25.21 2.47 33.55
C ARG A 424 24.32 1.25 33.77
N LEU A 425 23.14 1.43 34.36
CA LEU A 425 22.17 0.35 34.52
C LEU A 425 21.68 -0.18 33.18
N GLN A 426 21.26 0.71 32.28
CA GLN A 426 20.77 0.32 30.94
C GLN A 426 21.88 -0.31 30.09
N LEU A 427 23.09 0.26 30.14
CA LEU A 427 24.26 -0.32 29.49
C LEU A 427 24.57 -1.73 30.04
N LYS A 428 24.54 -1.92 31.37
CA LYS A 428 24.76 -3.23 31.99
C LYS A 428 23.74 -4.27 31.52
N LEU A 429 22.46 -3.89 31.45
CA LEU A 429 21.40 -4.77 30.93
C LEU A 429 21.65 -5.13 29.47
N PHE A 430 21.98 -4.15 28.63
CA PHE A 430 22.30 -4.37 27.23
C PHE A 430 23.52 -5.28 27.04
N LEU A 431 24.63 -5.02 27.75
CA LEU A 431 25.85 -5.85 27.67
C LEU A 431 25.63 -7.25 28.24
N SER A 432 24.69 -7.44 29.18
CA SER A 432 24.31 -8.78 29.63
C SER A 432 23.65 -9.60 28.51
N GLU A 433 22.87 -8.94 27.65
CA GLU A 433 22.27 -9.57 26.47
C GLU A 433 23.32 -9.90 25.41
N VAL A 434 24.26 -8.97 25.15
CA VAL A 434 25.41 -9.18 24.25
C VAL A 434 26.16 -10.45 24.66
N ARG A 435 26.47 -10.58 25.96
CA ARG A 435 27.16 -11.76 26.51
C ARG A 435 26.38 -13.05 26.31
N GLN A 436 25.05 -13.01 26.44
CA GLN A 436 24.22 -14.19 26.25
C GLN A 436 24.16 -14.65 24.78
N GLN A 437 24.37 -13.74 23.83
CA GLN A 437 24.28 -14.04 22.39
C GLN A 437 25.64 -14.33 21.72
N GLU A 438 26.76 -14.17 22.43
CA GLU A 438 28.12 -14.42 21.92
C GLU A 438 28.25 -15.79 21.23
N LEU A 439 27.78 -16.86 21.87
CA LEU A 439 27.86 -18.23 21.35
C LEU A 439 26.93 -18.48 20.15
N LEU A 440 25.88 -17.68 19.99
CA LEU A 440 24.95 -17.80 18.86
C LEU A 440 25.59 -17.31 17.56
N VAL A 441 26.47 -16.32 17.63
CA VAL A 441 27.19 -15.78 16.47
C VAL A 441 28.11 -16.86 15.88
N GLY A 442 28.85 -17.58 16.72
CA GLY A 442 29.71 -18.70 16.29
C GLY A 442 28.92 -19.80 15.58
N ALA A 443 27.87 -20.32 16.23
CA ALA A 443 27.03 -21.38 15.66
C ALA A 443 26.44 -20.97 14.30
N ARG A 444 25.96 -19.74 14.20
CA ARG A 444 25.36 -19.19 12.98
C ARG A 444 26.33 -19.08 11.81
N THR A 445 27.59 -18.70 12.05
CA THR A 445 28.62 -18.64 11.01
C THR A 445 28.84 -20.00 10.35
N PHE A 446 28.90 -21.07 11.15
CA PHE A 446 29.04 -22.44 10.62
C PHE A 446 27.77 -22.92 9.90
N LEU A 447 26.58 -22.60 10.42
CA LEU A 447 25.30 -22.96 9.78
C LEU A 447 25.07 -22.25 8.44
N LYS A 448 25.75 -21.14 8.14
CA LYS A 448 25.71 -20.53 6.80
C LYS A 448 26.54 -21.26 5.75
N VAL A 449 27.62 -21.89 6.18
CA VAL A 449 28.60 -22.51 5.29
C VAL A 449 28.23 -23.96 4.98
N TYR A 450 27.66 -24.66 5.96
CA TYR A 450 27.31 -26.08 5.83
C TYR A 450 25.80 -26.26 5.65
N SER A 451 25.39 -26.89 4.54
CA SER A 451 24.01 -27.35 4.35
C SER A 451 23.64 -28.48 5.32
N THR A 452 24.64 -29.27 5.72
CA THR A 452 24.54 -30.39 6.66
C THR A 452 25.82 -30.52 7.49
N ILE A 453 25.69 -30.65 8.81
CA ILE A 453 26.82 -30.85 9.73
C ILE A 453 26.43 -31.75 10.91
N SER A 454 27.30 -32.68 11.32
CA SER A 454 27.05 -33.50 12.51
C SER A 454 27.21 -32.68 13.79
N LEU A 455 26.46 -33.03 14.84
CA LEU A 455 26.54 -32.35 16.13
C LEU A 455 27.94 -32.45 16.74
N GLY A 456 28.57 -33.63 16.73
CA GLY A 456 29.94 -33.79 17.23
C GLY A 456 30.96 -32.92 16.47
N LYS A 457 30.79 -32.73 15.16
CA LYS A 457 31.69 -31.87 14.37
C LYS A 457 31.47 -30.39 14.65
N LEU A 458 30.21 -29.95 14.74
CA LEU A 458 29.86 -28.57 15.10
C LEU A 458 30.27 -28.24 16.55
N ALA A 459 30.16 -29.20 17.47
CA ALA A 459 30.55 -29.08 18.87
C ALA A 459 32.07 -28.89 19.00
N ASN A 460 32.84 -29.68 18.25
CA ASN A 460 34.30 -29.53 18.16
C ASN A 460 34.73 -28.18 17.57
N TYR A 461 34.02 -27.64 16.57
CA TYR A 461 34.33 -26.31 16.02
C TYR A 461 34.02 -25.16 16.99
N LEU A 462 33.00 -25.32 17.83
CA LEU A 462 32.60 -24.33 18.83
C LEU A 462 33.31 -24.51 20.17
N ASP A 463 34.14 -25.55 20.33
CA ASP A 463 34.83 -25.92 21.56
C ASP A 463 33.88 -26.10 22.75
N VAL A 464 32.75 -26.77 22.50
CA VAL A 464 31.73 -27.11 23.49
C VAL A 464 31.38 -28.59 23.40
N ASP A 465 30.87 -29.16 24.49
CA ASP A 465 30.29 -30.50 24.44
C ASP A 465 28.94 -30.51 23.70
N GLU A 466 28.53 -31.69 23.21
CA GLU A 466 27.30 -31.83 22.43
C GLU A 466 26.03 -31.43 23.20
N SER A 467 26.01 -31.60 24.53
CA SER A 467 24.86 -31.21 25.34
C SER A 467 24.71 -29.69 25.40
N THR A 468 25.83 -28.98 25.56
CA THR A 468 25.89 -27.52 25.48
C THR A 468 25.55 -27.02 24.08
N LEU A 469 26.01 -27.69 23.01
CA LEU A 469 25.64 -27.34 21.64
C LEU A 469 24.13 -27.43 21.40
N ARG A 470 23.48 -28.50 21.86
CA ARG A 470 22.02 -28.65 21.73
C ARG A 470 21.28 -27.51 22.45
N MET A 471 21.75 -27.09 23.62
CA MET A 471 21.20 -25.91 24.31
C MET A 471 21.40 -24.61 23.51
N ILE A 472 22.56 -24.42 22.88
CA ILE A 472 22.85 -23.25 22.03
C ILE A 472 21.91 -23.22 20.83
N LEU A 473 21.70 -24.35 20.15
CA LEU A 473 20.80 -24.45 18.99
C LEU A 473 19.33 -24.24 19.36
N ILE A 474 18.88 -24.74 20.51
CA ILE A 474 17.52 -24.47 21.03
C ILE A 474 17.38 -22.99 21.38
N THR A 475 18.38 -22.41 22.02
CA THR A 475 18.40 -20.96 22.36
C THR A 475 18.35 -20.12 21.08
N TYR A 476 19.07 -20.53 20.04
CA TYR A 476 19.03 -19.89 18.73
C TYR A 476 17.61 -19.90 18.17
N LYS A 477 16.91 -21.04 18.16
CA LYS A 477 15.52 -21.10 17.72
C LYS A 477 14.60 -20.23 18.57
N HIS A 478 14.68 -20.32 19.90
CA HIS A 478 13.84 -19.54 20.80
C HIS A 478 14.03 -18.02 20.60
N LYS A 479 15.26 -17.56 20.35
CA LYS A 479 15.55 -16.12 20.13
C LYS A 479 15.23 -15.64 18.73
N THR A 480 15.19 -16.53 17.74
CA THR A 480 14.95 -16.17 16.33
C THR A 480 13.52 -16.46 15.87
N HIS A 481 12.69 -17.11 16.67
CA HIS A 481 11.29 -17.38 16.35
C HIS A 481 10.37 -16.46 17.17
N ALA A 482 9.41 -15.83 16.52
CA ALA A 482 8.39 -15.01 17.17
C ALA A 482 7.02 -15.65 16.98
N VAL A 483 6.07 -15.32 17.86
CA VAL A 483 4.67 -15.72 17.70
C VAL A 483 3.92 -14.54 17.11
N ASP A 484 3.23 -14.74 15.99
CA ASP A 484 2.40 -13.69 15.40
C ASP A 484 1.10 -13.47 16.17
N SER A 485 0.34 -12.43 15.80
CA SER A 485 -0.95 -12.09 16.39
C SER A 485 -2.03 -13.18 16.23
N ALA A 486 -1.81 -14.17 15.36
CA ALA A 486 -2.67 -15.34 15.17
C ALA A 486 -2.18 -16.58 15.95
N GLY A 487 -1.11 -16.45 16.76
CA GLY A 487 -0.54 -17.54 17.56
C GLY A 487 0.41 -18.46 16.78
N LYS A 488 0.76 -18.14 15.53
CA LYS A 488 1.66 -18.95 14.70
C LYS A 488 3.12 -18.57 14.94
N ILE A 489 3.96 -19.58 15.11
CA ILE A 489 5.42 -19.40 15.25
C ILE A 489 5.99 -19.06 13.86
N ILE A 490 6.54 -17.85 13.73
CA ILE A 490 7.24 -17.36 12.54
C ILE A 490 8.74 -17.35 12.82
N SER A 491 9.51 -18.01 11.96
CA SER A 491 10.98 -17.92 11.99
C SER A 491 11.43 -16.56 11.43
N ASN A 492 12.06 -15.78 12.30
CA ASN A 492 12.80 -14.57 11.94
C ASN A 492 14.30 -14.86 11.78
N ALA A 493 14.72 -16.12 11.72
CA ALA A 493 16.12 -16.45 11.49
C ALA A 493 16.53 -16.11 10.04
N ASP A 494 17.77 -15.69 9.84
CA ASP A 494 18.37 -15.61 8.50
C ASP A 494 18.84 -16.99 8.00
N VAL A 495 19.01 -17.94 8.92
CA VAL A 495 19.28 -19.37 8.67
C VAL A 495 18.37 -20.20 9.57
N ASP A 496 17.48 -20.98 8.98
CA ASP A 496 16.64 -21.95 9.70
C ASP A 496 17.22 -23.35 9.56
N PHE A 497 16.98 -24.23 10.53
CA PHE A 497 17.53 -25.58 10.55
C PHE A 497 16.65 -26.54 11.36
N TYR A 498 16.85 -27.84 11.20
CA TYR A 498 16.30 -28.86 12.09
C TYR A 498 17.37 -29.89 12.41
N ILE A 499 17.19 -30.61 13.52
CA ILE A 499 18.07 -31.69 13.94
C ILE A 499 17.39 -33.01 13.56
N ASP A 500 18.07 -33.80 12.72
CA ASP A 500 17.67 -35.15 12.33
C ASP A 500 18.70 -36.12 12.92
N ASP A 501 18.31 -36.83 13.98
CA ASP A 501 19.19 -37.63 14.84
C ASP A 501 20.43 -36.87 15.38
N ASP A 502 21.57 -37.05 14.70
CA ASP A 502 22.87 -36.47 15.05
C ASP A 502 23.36 -35.44 14.00
N MET A 503 22.51 -35.07 13.05
CA MET A 503 22.83 -34.16 11.95
C MET A 503 21.96 -32.90 12.01
N VAL A 504 22.61 -31.74 11.98
CA VAL A 504 21.94 -30.45 11.79
C VAL A 504 21.78 -30.21 10.29
N ARG A 505 20.54 -30.08 9.83
CA ARG A 505 20.19 -29.78 8.44
C ARG A 505 19.68 -28.36 8.31
N VAL A 506 20.32 -27.58 7.45
CA VAL A 506 19.95 -26.18 7.19
C VAL A 506 18.86 -26.13 6.13
N VAL A 507 17.80 -25.37 6.40
CA VAL A 507 16.68 -25.15 5.49
C VAL A 507 17.04 -23.99 4.56
N ASP A 508 17.21 -24.29 3.28
CA ASP A 508 17.44 -23.25 2.26
C ASP A 508 16.21 -22.35 2.14
N SER A 509 16.25 -21.18 2.78
CA SER A 509 15.26 -20.14 2.53
C SER A 509 15.57 -19.50 1.18
N LYS A 510 14.96 -19.99 0.10
CA LYS A 510 14.99 -19.29 -1.19
C LYS A 510 14.38 -17.89 -0.98
N PRO A 511 15.09 -16.79 -1.29
CA PRO A 511 14.52 -15.46 -1.15
C PRO A 511 13.40 -15.29 -2.17
N VAL A 512 12.16 -15.16 -1.69
CA VAL A 512 11.05 -14.68 -2.52
C VAL A 512 11.35 -13.23 -2.86
N LYS A 513 11.76 -12.96 -4.10
CA LYS A 513 12.01 -11.60 -4.59
C LYS A 513 10.68 -10.83 -4.62
N ARG A 514 10.34 -10.13 -3.55
CA ARG A 514 9.20 -9.19 -3.48
C ARG A 514 9.25 -8.13 -4.58
N TYR A 515 10.45 -7.75 -5.03
CA TYR A 515 10.63 -6.83 -6.17
C TYR A 515 10.20 -7.44 -7.50
N GLY A 516 10.40 -8.76 -7.70
CA GLY A 516 9.97 -9.44 -8.91
C GLY A 516 8.46 -9.34 -9.07
N ASP A 517 7.71 -9.68 -8.03
CA ASP A 517 6.25 -9.59 -8.04
C ASP A 517 5.76 -8.14 -8.14
N PHE A 518 6.43 -7.18 -7.49
CA PHE A 518 6.09 -5.77 -7.62
C PHE A 518 6.31 -5.27 -9.06
N PHE A 519 7.48 -5.52 -9.64
CA PHE A 519 7.79 -5.11 -11.02
C PHE A 519 6.93 -5.86 -12.02
N LEU A 520 6.69 -7.17 -11.86
CA LEU A 520 5.74 -7.92 -12.69
C LEU A 520 4.34 -7.33 -12.59
N ARG A 521 3.84 -7.00 -11.40
CA ARG A 521 2.55 -6.31 -11.23
C ARG A 521 2.54 -4.94 -11.89
N GLN A 522 3.63 -4.18 -11.84
CA GLN A 522 3.70 -2.85 -12.46
C GLN A 522 3.86 -2.91 -13.98
N ILE A 523 4.70 -3.83 -14.50
CA ILE A 523 4.86 -4.09 -15.93
C ILE A 523 3.52 -4.52 -16.51
N VAL A 524 2.84 -5.47 -15.86
CA VAL A 524 1.54 -5.94 -16.32
C VAL A 524 0.45 -4.86 -16.19
N LYS A 525 0.47 -4.02 -15.15
CA LYS A 525 -0.39 -2.82 -15.10
C LYS A 525 -0.08 -1.86 -16.24
N LEU A 526 1.20 -1.67 -16.58
CA LEU A 526 1.61 -0.83 -17.70
C LEU A 526 1.10 -1.41 -19.02
N GLU A 527 1.26 -2.71 -19.25
CA GLU A 527 0.74 -3.42 -20.43
C GLU A 527 -0.79 -3.33 -20.52
N GLY A 528 -1.49 -3.49 -19.40
CA GLY A 528 -2.94 -3.29 -19.32
C GLY A 528 -3.35 -1.86 -19.69
N VAL A 529 -2.65 -0.85 -19.15
CA VAL A 529 -2.87 0.56 -19.48
C VAL A 529 -2.54 0.85 -20.94
N ILE A 530 -1.46 0.28 -21.49
CA ILE A 530 -1.08 0.44 -22.91
C ILE A 530 -2.19 -0.12 -23.81
N ASN A 531 -2.68 -1.32 -23.51
CA ASN A 531 -3.77 -1.95 -24.27
C ASN A 531 -5.08 -1.14 -24.22
N ASP A 532 -5.42 -0.60 -23.06
CA ASP A 532 -6.61 0.26 -22.89
C ASP A 532 -6.41 1.61 -23.61
N VAL A 533 -5.22 2.20 -23.51
CA VAL A 533 -4.83 3.42 -24.20
C VAL A 533 -4.90 3.23 -25.72
N ASP A 534 -4.45 2.11 -26.26
CA ASP A 534 -4.51 1.85 -27.71
C ASP A 534 -5.95 1.70 -28.22
N ARG A 535 -6.83 1.06 -27.46
CA ARG A 535 -8.27 1.02 -27.79
C ARG A 535 -8.91 2.41 -27.76
N ILE A 536 -8.57 3.22 -26.75
CA ILE A 536 -9.07 4.59 -26.63
C ILE A 536 -8.53 5.46 -27.76
N LYS A 537 -7.24 5.35 -28.10
CA LYS A 537 -6.62 6.05 -29.23
C LYS A 537 -7.33 5.73 -30.53
N VAL A 538 -7.59 4.45 -30.83
CA VAL A 538 -8.32 4.03 -32.04
C VAL A 538 -9.73 4.62 -32.08
N MET A 539 -10.46 4.66 -30.95
CA MET A 539 -11.78 5.29 -30.88
C MET A 539 -11.74 6.80 -31.14
N VAL A 540 -10.84 7.50 -30.45
CA VAL A 540 -10.72 8.95 -30.54
C VAL A 540 -10.28 9.34 -31.94
N ALA A 541 -9.28 8.66 -32.50
CA ALA A 541 -8.80 8.91 -33.85
C ALA A 541 -9.89 8.63 -34.90
N TYR A 542 -10.64 7.54 -34.78
CA TYR A 542 -11.79 7.27 -35.66
C TYR A 542 -12.88 8.34 -35.56
N ARG A 543 -13.19 8.81 -34.34
CA ARG A 543 -14.22 9.83 -34.12
C ARG A 543 -13.81 11.17 -34.74
N ASP A 544 -12.56 11.56 -34.55
CA ASP A 544 -12.04 12.88 -34.91
C ASP A 544 -11.65 12.96 -36.41
N ASP A 545 -11.52 11.82 -37.10
CA ASP A 545 -11.30 11.76 -38.54
C ASP A 545 -12.54 12.22 -39.34
N PRO A 546 -12.46 13.28 -40.17
CA PRO A 546 -13.59 13.75 -40.97
C PRO A 546 -13.81 12.95 -42.27
N SER A 547 -12.93 12.00 -42.61
CA SER A 547 -12.97 11.27 -43.87
C SER A 547 -14.30 10.52 -44.04
N PRO A 548 -14.97 10.64 -45.21
CA PRO A 548 -16.20 9.89 -45.49
C PRO A 548 -15.94 8.39 -45.72
N SER A 549 -14.68 8.02 -45.97
CA SER A 549 -14.26 6.64 -46.24
C SER A 549 -13.76 5.90 -45.00
N LYS A 550 -13.82 6.50 -43.81
CA LYS A 550 -13.27 5.90 -42.59
C LYS A 550 -14.00 4.63 -42.16
N LEU A 551 -13.25 3.62 -41.72
CA LEU A 551 -13.78 2.36 -41.18
C LEU A 551 -13.35 2.13 -39.73
N ASN A 552 -14.27 1.64 -38.91
CA ASN A 552 -13.98 1.20 -37.54
C ASN A 552 -14.07 -0.32 -37.44
N LEU A 553 -12.91 -0.97 -37.42
CA LEU A 553 -12.71 -2.41 -37.31
C LEU A 553 -12.05 -2.81 -35.98
N GLY A 554 -11.86 -1.86 -35.06
CA GLY A 554 -11.19 -2.10 -33.77
C GLY A 554 -12.10 -2.71 -32.72
N ILE A 555 -13.23 -2.05 -32.41
CA ILE A 555 -14.12 -2.49 -31.32
C ILE A 555 -15.12 -3.51 -31.84
N GLY A 556 -15.26 -4.62 -31.11
CA GLY A 556 -16.28 -5.66 -31.31
C GLY A 556 -17.72 -5.22 -31.01
N VAL A 557 -18.22 -4.26 -31.77
CA VAL A 557 -19.65 -3.90 -31.85
C VAL A 557 -20.17 -4.38 -33.19
N TYR A 558 -21.35 -5.00 -33.20
CA TYR A 558 -22.01 -5.37 -34.43
C TYR A 558 -22.63 -4.13 -35.10
N ARG A 559 -22.39 -3.97 -36.41
CA ARG A 559 -22.90 -2.84 -37.20
C ARG A 559 -23.81 -3.31 -38.33
N THR A 560 -24.74 -2.46 -38.77
CA THR A 560 -25.57 -2.70 -39.96
C THR A 560 -24.79 -2.49 -41.26
N GLU A 561 -25.39 -2.75 -42.42
CA GLU A 561 -24.78 -2.47 -43.73
C GLU A 561 -24.46 -0.98 -43.94
N GLU A 562 -25.15 -0.09 -43.24
CA GLU A 562 -24.88 1.36 -43.21
C GLU A 562 -23.79 1.74 -42.19
N GLY A 563 -23.18 0.77 -41.50
CA GLY A 563 -22.14 1.01 -40.50
C GLY A 563 -22.64 1.53 -39.15
N LYS A 564 -23.96 1.53 -38.91
CA LYS A 564 -24.57 2.00 -37.65
C LYS A 564 -24.62 0.88 -36.61
N PRO A 565 -24.55 1.17 -35.29
CA PRO A 565 -24.82 0.18 -34.25
C PRO A 565 -26.19 -0.48 -34.46
N HIS A 566 -26.24 -1.81 -34.37
CA HIS A 566 -27.49 -2.55 -34.54
C HIS A 566 -28.19 -2.75 -33.20
N LEU A 567 -29.39 -2.18 -33.05
CA LEU A 567 -30.32 -2.54 -31.99
C LEU A 567 -31.26 -3.63 -32.52
N LEU A 568 -31.32 -4.76 -31.82
CA LEU A 568 -32.20 -5.88 -32.15
C LEU A 568 -33.67 -5.46 -32.00
N ASN A 569 -34.56 -5.87 -32.92
CA ASN A 569 -35.96 -5.44 -32.87
C ASN A 569 -36.66 -6.00 -31.63
N VAL A 570 -36.33 -7.25 -31.27
CA VAL A 570 -36.85 -7.89 -30.06
C VAL A 570 -36.45 -7.13 -28.79
N VAL A 571 -35.25 -6.54 -28.76
CA VAL A 571 -34.79 -5.70 -27.63
C VAL A 571 -35.58 -4.41 -27.57
N SER A 572 -35.79 -3.73 -28.70
CA SER A 572 -36.65 -2.54 -28.75
C SER A 572 -38.10 -2.85 -28.34
N LYS A 573 -38.62 -4.03 -28.71
CA LYS A 573 -39.96 -4.50 -28.33
C LYS A 573 -40.03 -4.75 -26.82
N ALA A 574 -39.06 -5.45 -26.24
CA ALA A 574 -38.96 -5.67 -24.80
C ALA A 574 -38.85 -4.35 -24.02
N GLU A 575 -38.04 -3.41 -24.51
CA GLU A 575 -37.87 -2.09 -23.91
C GLU A 575 -39.19 -1.30 -23.89
N LYS A 576 -39.95 -1.30 -25.01
CA LYS A 576 -41.29 -0.70 -25.08
C LYS A 576 -42.28 -1.34 -24.11
N LEU A 577 -42.23 -2.66 -23.92
CA LEU A 577 -43.08 -3.33 -22.92
C LEU A 577 -42.75 -2.86 -21.50
N LEU A 578 -41.46 -2.81 -21.16
CA LEU A 578 -41.00 -2.36 -19.84
C LEU A 578 -41.33 -0.88 -19.57
N LEU A 579 -41.23 -0.03 -20.59
CA LEU A 579 -41.62 1.38 -20.51
C LEU A 579 -43.13 1.57 -20.25
N ASN A 580 -43.96 0.67 -20.77
CA ASN A 580 -45.42 0.74 -20.65
C ASN A 580 -45.96 0.01 -19.39
N ASP A 581 -45.11 -0.70 -18.66
CA ASP A 581 -45.50 -1.41 -17.44
C ASP A 581 -45.61 -0.44 -16.26
N LYS A 582 -46.85 -0.13 -15.87
CA LYS A 582 -47.14 0.77 -14.72
C LYS A 582 -46.77 0.17 -13.37
N SER A 583 -46.52 -1.13 -13.28
CA SER A 583 -46.05 -1.79 -12.06
C SER A 583 -44.53 -1.76 -11.90
N ALA A 584 -43.80 -1.34 -12.94
CA ALA A 584 -42.35 -1.29 -12.92
C ALA A 584 -41.84 -0.28 -11.87
N SER A 585 -41.04 -0.79 -10.95
CA SER A 585 -40.37 -0.01 -9.92
C SER A 585 -38.89 0.20 -10.23
N LYS A 586 -38.31 1.30 -9.74
CA LYS A 586 -36.87 1.59 -9.80
C LYS A 586 -36.17 1.39 -8.44
N GLU A 587 -36.84 0.71 -7.51
CA GLU A 587 -36.29 0.33 -6.20
C GLU A 587 -35.10 -0.62 -6.32
N TYR A 588 -34.27 -0.68 -5.29
CA TYR A 588 -33.09 -1.55 -5.27
C TYR A 588 -33.45 -3.03 -5.45
N LEU A 589 -32.68 -3.72 -6.30
CA LEU A 589 -32.72 -5.18 -6.38
C LEU A 589 -32.04 -5.82 -5.16
N PRO A 590 -32.34 -7.09 -4.85
CA PRO A 590 -31.47 -7.91 -4.01
C PRO A 590 -30.02 -7.86 -4.49
N ILE A 591 -29.05 -8.09 -3.59
CA ILE A 591 -27.61 -8.06 -3.92
C ILE A 591 -27.27 -9.06 -5.03
N THR A 592 -27.97 -10.19 -5.08
CA THR A 592 -27.81 -11.21 -6.12
C THR A 592 -28.45 -10.83 -7.46
N GLY A 593 -29.21 -9.74 -7.52
CA GLY A 593 -29.91 -9.24 -8.69
C GLY A 593 -31.33 -9.74 -8.86
N LEU A 594 -31.85 -9.60 -10.08
CA LEU A 594 -33.21 -9.99 -10.42
C LEU A 594 -33.32 -11.53 -10.47
N SER A 595 -34.14 -12.12 -9.61
CA SER A 595 -34.24 -13.58 -9.45
C SER A 595 -34.62 -14.30 -10.76
N GLU A 596 -35.59 -13.76 -11.50
CA GLU A 596 -36.02 -14.33 -12.79
C GLU A 596 -34.88 -14.31 -13.83
N PHE A 597 -34.15 -13.20 -13.92
CA PHE A 597 -32.97 -13.09 -14.77
C PHE A 597 -31.90 -14.14 -14.42
N ASN A 598 -31.58 -14.32 -13.13
CA ASN A 598 -30.59 -15.31 -12.71
C ASN A 598 -31.00 -16.73 -13.11
N GLN A 599 -32.27 -17.10 -12.90
CA GLN A 599 -32.78 -18.42 -13.26
C GLN A 599 -32.73 -18.66 -14.78
N LEU A 600 -33.16 -17.68 -15.57
CA LEU A 600 -33.15 -17.76 -17.04
C LEU A 600 -31.73 -17.78 -17.60
N SER A 601 -30.80 -17.02 -17.00
CA SER A 601 -29.39 -17.00 -17.38
C SER A 601 -28.71 -18.36 -17.17
N ALA A 602 -28.93 -18.97 -16.00
CA ALA A 602 -28.43 -20.31 -15.70
C ALA A 602 -28.98 -21.36 -16.68
N ARG A 603 -30.28 -21.30 -16.98
CA ARG A 603 -30.93 -22.20 -17.96
C ARG A 603 -30.38 -22.01 -19.37
N LEU A 604 -30.14 -20.78 -19.80
CA LEU A 604 -29.62 -20.48 -21.14
C LEU A 604 -28.23 -21.14 -21.37
N VAL A 605 -27.34 -21.05 -20.38
CA VAL A 605 -25.97 -21.58 -20.55
C VAL A 605 -25.88 -23.08 -20.25
N LEU A 606 -26.59 -23.58 -19.23
CA LEU A 606 -26.52 -25.00 -18.81
C LEU A 606 -27.54 -25.91 -19.52
N GLY A 607 -28.56 -25.34 -20.17
CA GLY A 607 -29.67 -26.07 -20.77
C GLY A 607 -30.81 -26.33 -19.79
N HIS A 608 -32.03 -26.44 -20.33
CA HIS A 608 -33.26 -26.66 -19.54
C HIS A 608 -33.20 -27.95 -18.71
N ASP A 609 -32.59 -29.01 -19.25
CA ASP A 609 -32.54 -30.33 -18.61
C ASP A 609 -31.32 -30.58 -17.71
N SER A 610 -30.52 -29.54 -17.43
CA SER A 610 -29.30 -29.64 -16.63
C SER A 610 -29.54 -30.29 -15.27
N PHE A 611 -28.83 -31.39 -15.00
CA PHE A 611 -28.82 -32.04 -13.68
C PHE A 611 -28.35 -31.09 -12.58
N ALA A 612 -27.34 -30.24 -12.85
CA ALA A 612 -26.85 -29.27 -11.87
C ALA A 612 -27.95 -28.30 -11.40
N ILE A 613 -28.86 -27.88 -12.30
CA ILE A 613 -30.01 -27.04 -11.94
C ILE A 613 -31.04 -27.85 -11.14
N LYS A 614 -31.38 -29.06 -11.60
CA LYS A 614 -32.35 -29.96 -10.93
C LYS A 614 -31.90 -30.32 -9.50
N GLU A 615 -30.60 -30.52 -9.32
CA GLU A 615 -29.92 -30.80 -8.04
C GLU A 615 -29.60 -29.53 -7.23
N LYS A 616 -29.99 -28.35 -7.74
CA LYS A 616 -29.78 -27.04 -7.11
C LYS A 616 -28.33 -26.75 -6.73
N ARG A 617 -27.38 -27.26 -7.52
CA ARG A 617 -25.94 -27.05 -7.34
C ARG A 617 -25.44 -25.74 -7.94
N VAL A 618 -26.31 -24.98 -8.60
CA VAL A 618 -25.93 -23.76 -9.32
C VAL A 618 -26.29 -22.53 -8.49
N CYS A 619 -25.28 -21.75 -8.14
CA CYS A 619 -25.46 -20.41 -7.60
C CYS A 619 -25.29 -19.39 -8.73
N THR A 620 -26.31 -18.56 -8.97
CA THR A 620 -26.25 -17.52 -9.99
C THR A 620 -26.47 -16.14 -9.38
N VAL A 621 -25.56 -15.22 -9.69
CA VAL A 621 -25.67 -13.80 -9.33
C VAL A 621 -25.55 -12.93 -10.57
N GLN A 622 -26.36 -11.88 -10.64
CA GLN A 622 -26.29 -10.89 -11.68
C GLN A 622 -25.06 -9.99 -11.47
N CYS A 623 -24.35 -9.72 -12.55
CA CYS A 623 -23.08 -9.02 -12.56
C CYS A 623 -23.05 -7.92 -13.62
N LEU A 624 -22.03 -7.05 -13.52
CA LEU A 624 -21.76 -5.99 -14.50
C LEU A 624 -21.16 -6.55 -15.79
N SER A 625 -21.97 -7.23 -16.61
CA SER A 625 -21.55 -7.94 -17.83
C SER A 625 -20.47 -9.00 -17.54
N GLY A 626 -19.82 -9.53 -18.59
CA GLY A 626 -18.76 -10.53 -18.45
C GLY A 626 -17.57 -10.04 -17.62
N SER A 627 -17.18 -8.77 -17.75
CA SER A 627 -16.08 -8.18 -16.98
C SER A 627 -16.35 -8.17 -15.47
N GLY A 628 -17.57 -7.79 -15.06
CA GLY A 628 -17.98 -7.85 -13.66
C GLY A 628 -18.03 -9.30 -13.16
N SER A 629 -18.57 -10.22 -13.97
CA SER A 629 -18.62 -11.64 -13.62
C SER A 629 -17.22 -12.25 -13.41
N LEU A 630 -16.27 -11.95 -14.30
CA LEU A 630 -14.87 -12.38 -14.17
C LEU A 630 -14.21 -11.81 -12.91
N ARG A 631 -14.40 -10.52 -12.63
CA ARG A 631 -13.81 -9.87 -11.44
C ARG A 631 -14.36 -10.45 -10.13
N ILE A 632 -15.66 -10.71 -10.05
CA ILE A 632 -16.29 -11.31 -8.86
C ILE A 632 -15.86 -12.76 -8.70
N GLY A 633 -15.83 -13.55 -9.79
CA GLY A 633 -15.36 -14.93 -9.75
C GLY A 633 -13.88 -15.01 -9.33
N ALA A 634 -13.04 -14.11 -9.83
CA ALA A 634 -11.65 -14.00 -9.40
C ALA A 634 -11.52 -13.65 -7.91
N GLU A 635 -12.36 -12.74 -7.38
CA GLU A 635 -12.38 -12.43 -5.94
C GLU A 635 -12.79 -13.64 -5.09
N LEU A 636 -13.81 -14.37 -5.53
CA LEU A 636 -14.29 -15.58 -4.85
C LEU A 636 -13.15 -16.61 -4.77
N LEU A 637 -12.49 -16.88 -5.89
CA LEU A 637 -11.36 -17.82 -5.95
C LEU A 637 -10.18 -17.33 -5.12
N ALA A 638 -9.85 -16.03 -5.16
CA ALA A 638 -8.76 -15.47 -4.37
C ALA A 638 -8.97 -15.60 -2.84
N ARG A 639 -10.22 -15.50 -2.37
CA ARG A 639 -10.54 -15.59 -0.94
C ARG A 639 -10.67 -17.00 -0.41
N PHE A 640 -11.19 -17.93 -1.23
CA PHE A 640 -11.65 -19.23 -0.73
C PHE A 640 -10.97 -20.44 -1.38
N HIS A 641 -10.25 -20.25 -2.48
CA HIS A 641 -9.52 -21.33 -3.13
C HIS A 641 -8.07 -21.40 -2.64
N HIS A 642 -7.53 -22.61 -2.52
CA HIS A 642 -6.20 -22.84 -1.94
C HIS A 642 -5.03 -22.54 -2.89
N GLN A 643 -5.29 -22.52 -4.19
CA GLN A 643 -4.29 -22.26 -5.22
C GLN A 643 -4.59 -20.91 -5.89
N HIS A 644 -3.58 -20.04 -5.95
CA HIS A 644 -3.71 -18.66 -6.43
C HIS A 644 -2.97 -18.45 -7.75
N VAL A 645 -3.06 -19.42 -8.64
CA VAL A 645 -2.50 -19.36 -10.00
C VAL A 645 -3.61 -19.58 -11.01
N VAL A 646 -3.71 -18.69 -12.00
CA VAL A 646 -4.58 -18.82 -13.16
C VAL A 646 -3.76 -19.00 -14.43
N TYR A 647 -4.19 -19.93 -15.28
CA TYR A 647 -3.67 -20.16 -16.61
C TYR A 647 -4.60 -19.49 -17.64
N LEU A 648 -4.05 -18.59 -18.44
CA LEU A 648 -4.73 -17.89 -19.54
C LEU A 648 -4.18 -18.37 -20.89
N SER A 649 -5.02 -18.43 -21.91
CA SER A 649 -4.55 -18.79 -23.26
C SER A 649 -3.56 -17.74 -23.78
N GLN A 650 -2.62 -18.13 -24.62
CA GLN A 650 -1.77 -17.20 -25.36
C GLN A 650 -2.06 -17.29 -26.87
N PRO A 651 -2.66 -16.24 -27.47
CA PRO A 651 -3.15 -14.99 -26.87
C PRO A 651 -4.50 -15.15 -26.14
N THR A 652 -5.00 -14.08 -25.50
CA THR A 652 -6.32 -14.03 -24.86
C THR A 652 -6.92 -12.63 -24.94
N TYR A 653 -8.17 -12.42 -24.50
CA TYR A 653 -8.74 -11.08 -24.40
C TYR A 653 -7.91 -10.25 -23.42
N GLY A 654 -7.31 -9.15 -23.90
CA GLY A 654 -6.29 -8.39 -23.17
C GLY A 654 -6.65 -7.95 -21.74
N ASN A 655 -7.94 -7.84 -21.39
CA ASN A 655 -8.36 -7.47 -20.04
C ASN A 655 -8.42 -8.65 -19.05
N HIS A 656 -8.27 -9.90 -19.50
CA HIS A 656 -8.34 -11.07 -18.63
C HIS A 656 -7.32 -11.00 -17.49
N MET A 657 -6.06 -10.68 -17.79
CA MET A 657 -5.00 -10.60 -16.79
C MET A 657 -5.34 -9.60 -15.66
N ASN A 658 -5.97 -8.47 -15.99
CA ASN A 658 -6.26 -7.40 -15.05
C ASN A 658 -7.25 -7.85 -13.97
N PHE A 659 -8.25 -8.65 -14.32
CA PHE A 659 -9.25 -9.15 -13.36
C PHE A 659 -8.61 -10.03 -12.29
N PHE A 660 -7.72 -10.93 -12.68
CA PHE A 660 -7.08 -11.89 -11.77
C PHE A 660 -5.98 -11.24 -10.93
N ILE A 661 -5.15 -10.38 -11.54
CA ILE A 661 -4.10 -9.65 -10.81
C ILE A 661 -4.71 -8.69 -9.78
N ALA A 662 -5.80 -8.00 -10.12
CA ALA A 662 -6.51 -7.14 -9.18
C ALA A 662 -7.11 -7.92 -8.00
N ALA A 663 -7.43 -9.20 -8.18
CA ALA A 663 -7.85 -10.11 -7.10
C ALA A 663 -6.65 -10.71 -6.33
N GLY A 664 -5.40 -10.46 -6.74
CA GLY A 664 -4.20 -11.02 -6.11
C GLY A 664 -3.81 -12.42 -6.60
N ILE A 665 -4.38 -12.89 -7.72
CA ILE A 665 -4.07 -14.19 -8.34
C ILE A 665 -2.92 -14.03 -9.33
N THR A 666 -1.94 -14.93 -9.27
CA THR A 666 -0.80 -15.00 -10.19
C THR A 666 -1.24 -15.51 -11.56
N VAL A 667 -0.85 -14.81 -12.62
CA VAL A 667 -1.16 -15.19 -14.00
C VAL A 667 0.00 -15.97 -14.63
N LYS A 668 -0.31 -17.13 -15.21
CA LYS A 668 0.53 -17.89 -16.13
C LYS A 668 -0.20 -18.07 -17.46
N TYR A 669 0.53 -18.48 -18.49
CA TYR A 669 -0.02 -18.69 -19.82
C TYR A 669 0.09 -20.15 -20.26
N TYR A 670 -0.81 -20.58 -21.15
CA TYR A 670 -0.72 -21.84 -21.90
C TYR A 670 -0.82 -21.55 -23.39
N ARG A 671 -0.06 -22.29 -24.20
CA ARG A 671 -0.09 -22.20 -25.66
C ARG A 671 -1.51 -22.49 -26.17
N TYR A 672 -1.93 -21.71 -27.17
CA TYR A 672 -3.27 -21.82 -27.74
C TYR A 672 -3.27 -21.60 -29.25
N TYR A 673 -2.60 -20.56 -29.74
CA TYR A 673 -2.57 -20.24 -31.17
C TYR A 673 -1.21 -20.53 -31.77
N ASP A 674 -1.18 -21.24 -32.90
CA ASP A 674 0.02 -21.45 -33.70
C ASP A 674 0.03 -20.47 -34.88
N GLU A 675 1.01 -19.56 -34.88
CA GLU A 675 1.17 -18.53 -35.91
C GLU A 675 1.45 -19.12 -37.31
N THR A 676 2.05 -20.31 -37.37
CA THR A 676 2.39 -20.98 -38.63
C THR A 676 1.14 -21.56 -39.30
N THR A 677 0.34 -22.29 -38.53
CA THR A 677 -0.90 -22.92 -39.03
C THR A 677 -2.11 -21.98 -38.98
N LYS A 678 -2.01 -20.86 -38.24
CA LYS A 678 -3.10 -19.94 -37.91
C LYS A 678 -4.29 -20.65 -37.23
N GLY A 679 -4.00 -21.75 -36.53
CA GLY A 679 -4.95 -22.66 -35.90
C GLY A 679 -4.63 -22.91 -34.43
N LEU A 680 -5.26 -23.93 -33.85
CA LEU A 680 -5.10 -24.29 -32.45
C LEU A 680 -3.80 -25.07 -32.25
N ASP A 681 -2.89 -24.57 -31.40
CA ASP A 681 -1.76 -25.35 -30.87
C ASP A 681 -2.27 -26.33 -29.81
N PHE A 682 -2.97 -27.36 -30.27
CA PHE A 682 -3.64 -28.31 -29.40
C PHE A 682 -2.64 -29.12 -28.57
N GLN A 683 -1.51 -29.49 -29.16
CA GLN A 683 -0.48 -30.26 -28.47
C GLN A 683 0.20 -29.40 -27.38
N GLY A 684 0.56 -28.16 -27.68
CA GLY A 684 1.13 -27.25 -26.71
C GLY A 684 0.16 -26.93 -25.56
N LEU A 685 -1.13 -26.77 -25.86
CA LEU A 685 -2.18 -26.61 -24.87
C LEU A 685 -2.21 -27.78 -23.87
N LEU A 686 -2.22 -29.02 -24.37
CA LEU A 686 -2.27 -30.21 -23.51
C LEU A 686 -1.00 -30.37 -22.67
N GLU A 687 0.18 -30.06 -23.22
CA GLU A 687 1.45 -30.09 -22.50
C GLU A 687 1.49 -29.09 -21.35
N ASP A 688 1.10 -27.85 -21.61
CA ASP A 688 1.17 -26.76 -20.64
C ASP A 688 0.15 -26.95 -19.51
N LEU A 689 -1.09 -27.32 -19.85
CA LEU A 689 -2.12 -27.63 -18.85
C LEU A 689 -1.82 -28.95 -18.12
N GLY A 690 -1.21 -29.92 -18.80
CA GLY A 690 -0.74 -31.17 -18.19
C GLY A 690 0.41 -30.97 -17.22
N SER A 691 1.15 -29.87 -17.34
CA SER A 691 2.22 -29.47 -16.43
C SER A 691 1.74 -28.51 -15.33
N ALA A 692 0.50 -28.02 -15.40
CA ALA A 692 -0.06 -27.11 -14.42
C ALA A 692 -0.19 -27.76 -13.03
N GLU A 693 0.05 -26.96 -11.99
CA GLU A 693 -0.08 -27.39 -10.60
C GLU A 693 -1.53 -27.76 -10.28
N SER A 694 -1.73 -28.81 -9.50
CA SER A 694 -3.08 -29.22 -9.08
C SER A 694 -3.79 -28.09 -8.33
N GLY A 695 -5.10 -27.97 -8.54
CA GLY A 695 -5.89 -26.85 -8.04
C GLY A 695 -5.75 -25.56 -8.85
N ALA A 696 -4.84 -25.43 -9.82
CA ALA A 696 -4.74 -24.18 -10.57
C ALA A 696 -6.03 -23.88 -11.36
N ILE A 697 -6.31 -22.60 -11.53
CA ILE A 697 -7.48 -22.10 -12.26
C ILE A 697 -7.13 -22.08 -13.75
N VAL A 698 -8.03 -22.52 -14.62
CA VAL A 698 -7.86 -22.43 -16.07
C VAL A 698 -8.99 -21.58 -16.63
N LEU A 699 -8.65 -20.41 -17.16
CA LEU A 699 -9.61 -19.58 -17.86
C LEU A 699 -9.78 -20.10 -19.30
N LEU A 700 -11.02 -20.44 -19.65
CA LEU A 700 -11.41 -20.97 -20.95
C LEU A 700 -12.41 -20.01 -21.58
N GLN A 701 -12.30 -19.76 -22.89
CA GLN A 701 -13.35 -19.07 -23.63
C GLN A 701 -14.29 -20.12 -24.20
N ALA A 702 -15.58 -20.03 -23.88
CA ALA A 702 -16.54 -21.11 -24.16
C ALA A 702 -16.80 -21.32 -25.66
N SER A 703 -16.83 -20.21 -26.41
CA SER A 703 -17.03 -20.15 -27.86
C SER A 703 -16.48 -18.83 -28.41
N SER A 704 -16.10 -18.83 -29.69
CA SER A 704 -15.54 -17.70 -30.43
C SER A 704 -14.37 -17.06 -29.67
N HIS A 705 -13.28 -17.82 -29.49
CA HIS A 705 -12.08 -17.34 -28.80
C HIS A 705 -11.65 -15.97 -29.30
N ASN A 706 -11.59 -14.98 -28.41
CA ASN A 706 -11.11 -13.64 -28.69
C ASN A 706 -9.67 -13.54 -28.19
N PRO A 707 -8.69 -13.18 -29.03
CA PRO A 707 -8.84 -12.57 -30.37
C PRO A 707 -8.78 -13.52 -31.57
N THR A 708 -8.56 -14.82 -31.40
CA THR A 708 -8.12 -15.70 -32.49
C THR A 708 -9.21 -16.12 -33.48
N GLY A 709 -10.46 -16.24 -33.03
CA GLY A 709 -11.53 -16.89 -33.78
C GLY A 709 -11.32 -18.40 -33.97
N VAL A 710 -10.45 -19.02 -33.18
CA VAL A 710 -10.14 -20.46 -33.25
C VAL A 710 -10.68 -21.16 -32.00
N ASP A 711 -11.59 -22.10 -32.21
CA ASP A 711 -12.19 -22.90 -31.13
C ASP A 711 -11.75 -24.38 -31.26
N PRO A 712 -11.58 -25.12 -30.14
CA PRO A 712 -11.37 -26.55 -30.18
C PRO A 712 -12.59 -27.30 -30.74
N THR A 713 -12.35 -28.43 -31.40
CA THR A 713 -13.42 -29.35 -31.80
C THR A 713 -14.06 -30.01 -30.57
N VAL A 714 -15.21 -30.67 -30.75
CA VAL A 714 -15.90 -31.40 -29.66
C VAL A 714 -14.99 -32.48 -29.07
N GLU A 715 -14.24 -33.19 -29.90
CA GLU A 715 -13.30 -34.23 -29.47
C GLU A 715 -12.12 -33.62 -28.70
N GLN A 716 -11.62 -32.46 -29.13
CA GLN A 716 -10.57 -31.73 -28.44
C GLN A 716 -11.06 -31.19 -27.09
N TRP A 717 -12.28 -30.66 -27.02
CA TRP A 717 -12.90 -30.23 -25.76
C TRP A 717 -13.05 -31.38 -24.77
N GLU A 718 -13.40 -32.57 -25.23
CA GLU A 718 -13.47 -33.76 -24.38
C GLU A 718 -12.11 -34.14 -23.80
N GLN A 719 -11.04 -34.07 -24.60
CA GLN A 719 -9.67 -34.31 -24.12
C GLN A 719 -9.22 -33.24 -23.12
N ILE A 720 -9.53 -31.96 -23.38
CA ILE A 720 -9.24 -30.85 -22.46
C ILE A 720 -9.99 -31.05 -21.14
N ARG A 721 -11.27 -31.46 -21.19
CA ARG A 721 -12.08 -31.77 -20.00
C ARG A 721 -11.42 -32.88 -19.18
N GLN A 722 -11.08 -34.00 -19.82
CA GLN A 722 -10.44 -35.13 -19.15
C GLN A 722 -9.12 -34.72 -18.49
N LEU A 723 -8.29 -33.95 -19.18
CA LEU A 723 -7.03 -33.44 -18.64
C LEU A 723 -7.25 -32.55 -17.41
N ILE A 724 -8.14 -31.56 -17.50
CA ILE A 724 -8.48 -30.65 -16.40
C ILE A 724 -8.98 -31.43 -15.18
N ARG A 725 -9.83 -32.43 -15.39
CA ARG A 725 -10.35 -33.31 -14.32
C ARG A 725 -9.23 -34.16 -13.71
N GLN A 726 -8.41 -34.81 -14.53
CA GLN A 726 -7.30 -35.66 -14.09
C GLN A 726 -6.26 -34.89 -13.26
N ARG A 727 -5.98 -33.64 -13.64
CA ARG A 727 -5.03 -32.76 -12.94
C ARG A 727 -5.64 -32.05 -11.73
N GLY A 728 -6.95 -32.15 -11.53
CA GLY A 728 -7.66 -31.45 -10.45
C GLY A 728 -7.64 -29.93 -10.62
N LEU A 729 -7.69 -29.45 -11.86
CA LEU A 729 -7.73 -28.02 -12.19
C LEU A 729 -9.15 -27.47 -12.11
N VAL A 730 -9.28 -26.16 -11.86
CA VAL A 730 -10.57 -25.48 -11.73
C VAL A 730 -10.92 -24.72 -13.01
N PRO A 731 -11.93 -25.18 -13.79
CA PRO A 731 -12.33 -24.49 -15.01
C PRO A 731 -13.15 -23.23 -14.70
N PHE A 732 -12.77 -22.11 -15.31
CA PHE A 732 -13.52 -20.86 -15.31
C PHE A 732 -13.79 -20.44 -16.75
N PHE A 733 -15.05 -20.43 -17.17
CA PHE A 733 -15.46 -20.06 -18.52
C PHE A 733 -15.78 -18.56 -18.64
N ASP A 734 -15.23 -17.89 -19.65
CA ASP A 734 -15.76 -16.65 -20.22
C ASP A 734 -16.69 -17.00 -21.40
N CYS A 735 -17.96 -16.61 -21.29
CA CYS A 735 -19.03 -16.91 -22.24
C CYS A 735 -19.70 -15.60 -22.70
N ALA A 736 -19.08 -14.94 -23.68
CA ALA A 736 -19.57 -13.67 -24.22
C ALA A 736 -20.18 -13.78 -25.64
N TYR A 737 -19.98 -14.92 -26.31
CA TYR A 737 -20.30 -15.13 -27.73
C TYR A 737 -21.16 -16.39 -27.95
N GLN A 738 -21.98 -16.78 -26.96
CA GLN A 738 -22.90 -17.91 -27.12
C GLN A 738 -23.88 -17.63 -28.28
N GLY A 739 -23.88 -18.48 -29.30
CA GLY A 739 -24.66 -18.33 -30.52
C GLY A 739 -23.95 -17.54 -31.64
N PHE A 740 -22.72 -17.06 -31.43
CA PHE A 740 -21.93 -16.35 -32.45
C PHE A 740 -21.00 -17.22 -33.29
N VAL A 741 -20.95 -18.53 -33.04
CA VAL A 741 -20.15 -19.49 -33.81
C VAL A 741 -21.05 -20.23 -34.79
N THR A 742 -21.99 -21.03 -34.28
CA THR A 742 -22.87 -21.87 -35.11
C THR A 742 -24.19 -21.19 -35.48
N GLY A 743 -24.53 -20.07 -34.82
CA GLY A 743 -25.89 -19.51 -34.85
C GLY A 743 -26.87 -20.28 -33.96
N ASN A 744 -26.40 -21.26 -33.19
CA ASN A 744 -27.17 -22.06 -32.25
C ASN A 744 -26.61 -21.90 -30.83
N LEU A 745 -27.45 -21.44 -29.90
CA LEU A 745 -27.07 -21.20 -28.51
C LEU A 745 -26.71 -22.49 -27.76
N GLU A 746 -27.29 -23.62 -28.15
CA GLU A 746 -27.09 -24.91 -27.50
C GLU A 746 -25.74 -25.52 -27.90
N GLU A 747 -25.41 -25.48 -29.20
CA GLU A 747 -24.13 -25.94 -29.75
C GLU A 747 -22.98 -25.11 -29.20
N ASP A 748 -23.12 -23.78 -29.18
CA ASP A 748 -22.07 -22.88 -28.68
C ASP A 748 -21.86 -22.97 -27.15
N ALA A 749 -22.78 -23.57 -26.40
CA ALA A 749 -22.63 -23.83 -24.96
C ALA A 749 -22.14 -25.26 -24.65
N GLN A 750 -21.90 -26.09 -25.67
CA GLN A 750 -21.58 -27.50 -25.49
C GLN A 750 -20.32 -27.70 -24.65
N SER A 751 -19.27 -26.89 -24.84
CA SER A 751 -18.03 -26.93 -24.06
C SER A 751 -18.30 -26.83 -22.56
N ILE A 752 -19.11 -25.86 -22.13
CA ILE A 752 -19.52 -25.69 -20.73
C ILE A 752 -20.34 -26.89 -20.25
N ARG A 753 -21.32 -27.32 -21.05
CA ARG A 753 -22.25 -28.37 -20.65
C ARG A 753 -21.57 -29.72 -20.49
N MET A 754 -20.57 -30.03 -21.33
CA MET A 754 -19.73 -31.22 -21.18
C MET A 754 -19.00 -31.24 -19.84
N PHE A 755 -18.47 -30.09 -19.40
CA PHE A 755 -17.81 -29.97 -18.10
C PHE A 755 -18.77 -30.08 -16.91
N VAL A 756 -20.06 -29.76 -17.09
CA VAL A 756 -21.05 -29.86 -16.02
C VAL A 756 -21.72 -31.24 -15.98
N ALA A 757 -21.79 -31.94 -17.12
CA ALA A 757 -22.48 -33.21 -17.28
C ALA A 757 -21.88 -34.35 -16.43
N ASP A 758 -20.58 -34.30 -16.12
CA ASP A 758 -19.91 -35.27 -15.24
C ASP A 758 -20.07 -34.95 -13.74
N GLY A 759 -20.89 -33.95 -13.39
CA GLY A 759 -21.07 -33.49 -12.01
C GLY A 759 -19.95 -32.58 -11.51
N GLY A 760 -18.98 -32.22 -12.35
CA GLY A 760 -17.85 -31.40 -11.96
C GLY A 760 -18.19 -29.93 -11.70
N GLU A 761 -17.34 -29.29 -10.91
CA GLU A 761 -17.46 -27.87 -10.56
C GLU A 761 -16.85 -26.98 -11.63
N CYS A 762 -17.44 -25.79 -11.81
CA CYS A 762 -16.92 -24.74 -12.68
C CYS A 762 -17.52 -23.36 -12.34
N LEU A 763 -16.86 -22.31 -12.81
CA LEU A 763 -17.39 -20.95 -12.83
C LEU A 763 -17.66 -20.54 -14.28
N ILE A 764 -18.72 -19.76 -14.50
CA ILE A 764 -19.12 -19.31 -15.83
C ILE A 764 -19.49 -17.82 -15.77
N ALA A 765 -18.69 -16.98 -16.41
CA ALA A 765 -18.96 -15.56 -16.62
C ALA A 765 -19.73 -15.36 -17.93
N GLN A 766 -21.03 -15.09 -17.84
CA GLN A 766 -21.91 -14.91 -18.99
C GLN A 766 -22.14 -13.42 -19.28
N SER A 767 -22.11 -13.03 -20.56
CA SER A 767 -22.32 -11.65 -20.99
C SER A 767 -23.43 -11.51 -22.04
N TYR A 768 -24.31 -10.54 -21.85
CA TYR A 768 -25.39 -10.22 -22.80
C TYR A 768 -25.03 -9.09 -23.77
N SER A 769 -23.80 -8.56 -23.69
CA SER A 769 -23.40 -7.39 -24.48
C SER A 769 -23.39 -7.66 -25.98
N LYS A 770 -23.00 -8.88 -26.42
CA LYS A 770 -22.92 -9.21 -27.85
C LYS A 770 -24.17 -9.97 -28.31
N ILE A 771 -24.55 -10.99 -27.56
CA ILE A 771 -25.69 -11.89 -27.88
C ILE A 771 -27.04 -11.17 -27.94
N MET A 772 -27.21 -10.04 -27.25
CA MET A 772 -28.42 -9.20 -27.30
C MET A 772 -28.13 -7.74 -27.64
N GLY A 773 -26.90 -7.38 -28.03
CA GLY A 773 -26.53 -5.98 -28.31
C GLY A 773 -26.60 -5.03 -27.11
N LEU A 774 -26.68 -5.55 -25.88
CA LEU A 774 -26.79 -4.77 -24.63
C LEU A 774 -25.40 -4.32 -24.13
N TYR A 775 -24.62 -3.66 -25.00
CA TYR A 775 -23.24 -3.26 -24.70
C TYR A 775 -23.18 -2.28 -23.51
N GLY A 776 -24.00 -1.23 -23.55
CA GLY A 776 -24.04 -0.14 -22.58
C GLY A 776 -24.78 -0.46 -21.28
N GLU A 777 -25.73 -1.40 -21.30
CA GLU A 777 -26.53 -1.79 -20.14
C GLU A 777 -25.74 -2.53 -19.06
N ARG A 778 -24.54 -2.99 -19.40
CA ARG A 778 -23.63 -3.72 -18.50
C ARG A 778 -24.31 -4.89 -17.77
N VAL A 779 -25.10 -5.69 -18.48
CA VAL A 779 -25.79 -6.86 -17.93
C VAL A 779 -25.05 -8.18 -18.23
N GLY A 780 -24.90 -9.01 -17.20
CA GLY A 780 -24.27 -10.32 -17.23
C GLY A 780 -24.61 -11.14 -15.99
N ALA A 781 -24.14 -12.39 -15.95
CA ALA A 781 -24.34 -13.30 -14.82
C ALA A 781 -23.04 -14.04 -14.50
N LEU A 782 -22.80 -14.33 -13.23
CA LEU A 782 -21.83 -15.32 -12.79
C LEU A 782 -22.60 -16.54 -12.31
N ASN A 783 -22.38 -17.68 -12.97
CA ASN A 783 -22.92 -18.97 -12.55
C ASN A 783 -21.79 -19.80 -11.93
N VAL A 784 -21.96 -20.26 -10.70
CA VAL A 784 -21.02 -21.14 -10.00
C VAL A 784 -21.70 -22.50 -9.82
N VAL A 785 -21.15 -23.53 -10.47
CA VAL A 785 -21.61 -24.92 -10.32
C VAL A 785 -20.80 -25.56 -9.21
N CYS A 786 -21.45 -25.88 -8.09
CA CYS A 786 -20.85 -26.47 -6.90
C CYS A 786 -21.06 -28.00 -6.86
N LYS A 787 -20.43 -28.68 -5.90
CA LYS A 787 -20.67 -30.12 -5.67
C LYS A 787 -22.07 -30.47 -5.14
N ALA A 788 -22.73 -29.56 -4.42
CA ALA A 788 -23.99 -29.82 -3.72
C ALA A 788 -24.80 -28.53 -3.47
N GLU A 789 -26.11 -28.67 -3.18
CA GLU A 789 -27.03 -27.56 -2.87
C GLU A 789 -26.56 -26.73 -1.66
N ASP A 790 -26.11 -27.39 -0.59
CA ASP A 790 -25.65 -26.71 0.62
C ASP A 790 -24.39 -25.86 0.38
N VAL A 791 -23.48 -26.33 -0.48
CA VAL A 791 -22.30 -25.58 -0.92
C VAL A 791 -22.73 -24.37 -1.75
N ALA A 792 -23.68 -24.53 -2.68
CA ALA A 792 -24.18 -23.44 -3.50
C ALA A 792 -24.80 -22.31 -2.65
N CYS A 793 -25.58 -22.64 -1.61
CA CYS A 793 -26.11 -21.65 -0.67
C CYS A 793 -25.01 -20.88 0.08
N ARG A 794 -23.94 -21.58 0.51
CA ARG A 794 -22.79 -20.94 1.16
C ARG A 794 -22.04 -20.03 0.21
N VAL A 795 -21.79 -20.47 -1.02
CA VAL A 795 -21.15 -19.66 -2.07
C VAL A 795 -21.96 -18.40 -2.35
N GLU A 796 -23.29 -18.50 -2.46
CA GLU A 796 -24.16 -17.33 -2.64
C GLU A 796 -24.00 -16.30 -1.51
N SER A 797 -23.92 -16.77 -0.26
CA SER A 797 -23.71 -15.88 0.89
C SER A 797 -22.40 -15.11 0.79
N GLN A 798 -21.33 -15.75 0.33
CA GLN A 798 -20.02 -15.12 0.19
C GLN A 798 -19.99 -14.17 -1.01
N LEU A 799 -20.66 -14.53 -2.11
CA LEU A 799 -20.83 -13.65 -3.26
C LEU A 799 -21.57 -12.36 -2.88
N LYS A 800 -22.60 -12.42 -2.02
CA LYS A 800 -23.26 -11.21 -1.50
C LYS A 800 -22.29 -10.28 -0.77
N LEU A 801 -21.41 -10.84 0.06
CA LEU A 801 -20.39 -10.07 0.79
C LEU A 801 -19.31 -9.48 -0.13
N ILE A 802 -18.98 -10.17 -1.22
CA ILE A 802 -18.06 -9.69 -2.25
C ILE A 802 -18.70 -8.55 -3.05
N ILE A 803 -19.95 -8.71 -3.48
CA ILE A 803 -20.66 -7.76 -4.34
C ILE A 803 -20.99 -6.45 -3.60
N ARG A 804 -21.41 -6.54 -2.34
CA ARG A 804 -21.89 -5.40 -1.55
C ARG A 804 -20.93 -4.19 -1.56
N PRO A 805 -19.61 -4.34 -1.31
CA PRO A 805 -18.66 -3.23 -1.37
C PRO A 805 -18.22 -2.87 -2.79
N MET A 806 -18.48 -3.70 -3.81
CA MET A 806 -18.08 -3.40 -5.20
C MET A 806 -19.08 -2.46 -5.89
N TYR A 807 -20.37 -2.75 -5.80
CA TYR A 807 -21.42 -1.94 -6.45
C TYR A 807 -22.78 -2.04 -5.75
N SER A 808 -22.83 -2.48 -4.49
CA SER A 808 -24.06 -2.70 -3.72
C SER A 808 -24.98 -3.79 -4.27
N ASN A 809 -25.66 -3.53 -5.39
CA ASN A 809 -26.57 -4.41 -6.10
C ASN A 809 -26.56 -4.03 -7.60
N PRO A 810 -26.83 -4.97 -8.51
CA PRO A 810 -26.63 -4.74 -9.93
C PRO A 810 -27.78 -3.90 -10.58
N PRO A 811 -27.56 -3.30 -11.76
CA PRO A 811 -28.55 -2.48 -12.47
C PRO A 811 -29.77 -3.25 -12.98
N ILE A 812 -30.95 -2.64 -12.93
CA ILE A 812 -32.22 -3.34 -13.21
C ILE A 812 -32.50 -3.51 -14.71
N HIS A 813 -32.23 -2.47 -15.51
CA HIS A 813 -32.83 -2.32 -16.83
C HIS A 813 -32.43 -3.42 -17.81
N GLY A 814 -31.12 -3.63 -18.04
CA GLY A 814 -30.64 -4.71 -18.88
C GLY A 814 -31.10 -6.11 -18.45
N ALA A 815 -31.15 -6.38 -17.14
CA ALA A 815 -31.63 -7.67 -16.62
C ALA A 815 -33.13 -7.88 -16.88
N ALA A 816 -33.93 -6.81 -16.76
CA ALA A 816 -35.36 -6.87 -17.08
C ALA A 816 -35.62 -7.09 -18.58
N ILE A 817 -34.82 -6.50 -19.47
CA ILE A 817 -34.89 -6.74 -20.92
C ILE A 817 -34.61 -8.22 -21.20
N VAL A 818 -33.47 -8.72 -20.70
CA VAL A 818 -33.07 -10.12 -20.90
C VAL A 818 -34.15 -11.08 -20.34
N ALA A 819 -34.64 -10.84 -19.12
CA ALA A 819 -35.68 -11.68 -18.52
C ALA A 819 -36.98 -11.66 -19.34
N THR A 820 -37.37 -10.50 -19.86
CA THR A 820 -38.57 -10.35 -20.70
C THR A 820 -38.46 -11.17 -21.99
N ILE A 821 -37.30 -11.12 -22.64
CA ILE A 821 -37.04 -11.89 -23.87
C ILE A 821 -36.96 -13.39 -23.58
N LEU A 822 -36.23 -13.79 -22.54
CA LEU A 822 -35.99 -15.21 -22.25
C LEU A 822 -37.21 -15.95 -21.68
N ARG A 823 -38.15 -15.25 -21.04
CA ARG A 823 -39.37 -15.88 -20.50
C ARG A 823 -40.49 -16.03 -21.52
N ASP A 824 -40.51 -15.18 -22.54
CA ASP A 824 -41.53 -15.16 -23.57
C ASP A 824 -41.04 -15.96 -24.79
N ARG A 825 -41.77 -17.02 -25.14
CA ARG A 825 -41.36 -17.93 -26.21
C ARG A 825 -41.30 -17.24 -27.58
N GLU A 826 -42.24 -16.35 -27.88
CA GLU A 826 -42.26 -15.66 -29.17
C GLU A 826 -41.09 -14.69 -29.29
N MET A 827 -40.79 -13.95 -28.21
CA MET A 827 -39.61 -13.08 -28.16
C MET A 827 -38.30 -13.87 -28.21
N TYR A 828 -38.22 -15.02 -27.53
CA TYR A 828 -37.06 -15.89 -27.61
C TYR A 828 -36.82 -16.39 -29.05
N ASP A 829 -37.88 -16.83 -29.74
CA ASP A 829 -37.81 -17.29 -31.12
C ASP A 829 -37.43 -16.13 -32.07
N GLU A 830 -37.99 -14.94 -31.86
CA GLU A 830 -37.63 -13.71 -32.59
C GLU A 830 -36.13 -13.36 -32.38
N TRP A 831 -35.66 -13.38 -31.14
CA TRP A 831 -34.26 -13.11 -30.79
C TRP A 831 -33.29 -14.10 -31.43
N THR A 832 -33.57 -15.40 -31.34
CA THR A 832 -32.70 -16.43 -31.92
C THR A 832 -32.65 -16.34 -33.45
N ALA A 833 -33.76 -15.97 -34.10
CA ALA A 833 -33.78 -15.69 -35.54
C ALA A 833 -32.91 -14.47 -35.91
N GLU A 834 -33.00 -13.38 -35.16
CA GLU A 834 -32.14 -12.20 -35.37
C GLU A 834 -30.66 -12.53 -35.16
N LEU A 835 -30.32 -13.24 -34.09
CA LEU A 835 -28.96 -13.70 -33.80
C LEU A 835 -28.41 -14.54 -34.95
N LYS A 836 -29.19 -15.52 -35.45
CA LYS A 836 -28.79 -16.34 -36.59
C LYS A 836 -28.55 -15.51 -37.86
N ALA A 837 -29.41 -14.52 -38.14
CA ALA A 837 -29.23 -13.61 -39.28
C ALA A 837 -27.94 -12.80 -39.16
N MET A 838 -27.58 -12.35 -37.95
CA MET A 838 -26.33 -11.66 -37.68
C MET A 838 -25.11 -12.53 -38.02
N ILE A 839 -25.15 -13.83 -37.68
CA ILE A 839 -24.04 -14.75 -37.97
C ILE A 839 -23.93 -15.07 -39.44
N VAL A 840 -25.05 -15.33 -40.12
CA VAL A 840 -25.07 -15.53 -41.57
C VAL A 840 -24.42 -14.34 -42.29
N ARG A 841 -24.69 -13.10 -41.83
CA ARG A 841 -24.05 -11.91 -42.39
C ARG A 841 -22.54 -11.90 -42.16
N ILE A 842 -22.07 -12.20 -40.95
CA ILE A 842 -20.63 -12.24 -40.63
C ILE A 842 -19.92 -13.28 -41.49
N VAL A 843 -20.50 -14.47 -41.65
CA VAL A 843 -19.96 -15.54 -42.51
C VAL A 843 -19.88 -15.07 -43.96
N ASN A 844 -20.93 -14.44 -44.48
CA ASN A 844 -20.92 -13.89 -45.83
C ASN A 844 -19.84 -12.80 -46.02
N LEU A 845 -19.64 -11.92 -45.02
CA LEU A 845 -18.58 -10.90 -45.07
C LEU A 845 -17.17 -11.51 -45.04
N ARG A 846 -16.98 -12.62 -44.33
CA ARG A 846 -15.71 -13.39 -44.35
C ARG A 846 -15.41 -13.92 -45.74
N HIS A 847 -16.38 -14.55 -46.39
CA HIS A 847 -16.23 -15.03 -47.76
C HIS A 847 -15.95 -13.88 -48.73
N GLN A 848 -16.73 -12.79 -48.66
CA GLN A 848 -16.50 -11.63 -49.53
C GLN A 848 -15.10 -11.02 -49.36
N LEU A 849 -14.59 -10.92 -48.13
CA LEU A 849 -13.25 -10.41 -47.89
C LEU A 849 -12.18 -11.35 -48.42
N TYR A 850 -12.33 -12.65 -48.18
CA TYR A 850 -11.43 -13.68 -48.72
C TYR A 850 -11.39 -13.64 -50.26
N ASP A 851 -12.55 -13.66 -50.92
CA ASP A 851 -12.66 -13.63 -52.37
C ASP A 851 -12.03 -12.35 -52.93
N ALA A 852 -12.33 -11.19 -52.32
CA ALA A 852 -11.76 -9.91 -52.73
C ALA A 852 -10.22 -9.87 -52.60
N LEU A 853 -9.64 -10.48 -51.57
CA LEU A 853 -8.19 -10.57 -51.40
C LEU A 853 -7.55 -11.52 -52.43
N CYS A 854 -8.19 -12.64 -52.72
CA CYS A 854 -7.76 -13.61 -53.73
C CYS A 854 -7.81 -13.04 -55.16
N GLU A 855 -8.89 -12.34 -55.52
CA GLU A 855 -9.06 -11.69 -56.83
C GLU A 855 -7.95 -10.65 -57.11
N ARG A 856 -7.43 -10.01 -56.07
CA ARG A 856 -6.32 -9.05 -56.15
C ARG A 856 -4.94 -9.70 -56.21
N GLY A 857 -4.85 -11.02 -56.04
CA GLY A 857 -3.57 -11.71 -55.89
C GLY A 857 -2.79 -11.22 -54.66
N THR A 858 -3.49 -10.90 -53.57
CA THR A 858 -2.86 -10.37 -52.35
C THR A 858 -1.86 -11.37 -51.77
N PRO A 859 -0.62 -10.95 -51.43
CA PRO A 859 0.39 -11.86 -50.89
C PRO A 859 -0.09 -12.62 -49.64
N GLY A 860 0.28 -13.90 -49.54
CA GLY A 860 0.00 -14.77 -48.38
C GLY A 860 -1.27 -15.64 -48.50
N ASP A 861 -1.47 -16.53 -47.51
CA ASP A 861 -2.68 -17.36 -47.40
C ASP A 861 -3.72 -16.71 -46.48
N TRP A 862 -4.91 -16.48 -47.05
CA TRP A 862 -6.06 -15.82 -46.43
C TRP A 862 -7.19 -16.76 -46.04
N LYS A 863 -7.05 -18.08 -46.24
CA LYS A 863 -8.08 -19.09 -45.89
C LYS A 863 -8.49 -19.07 -44.42
N HIS A 864 -7.61 -18.63 -43.53
CA HIS A 864 -7.93 -18.48 -42.11
C HIS A 864 -9.12 -17.53 -41.86
N ILE A 865 -9.38 -16.53 -42.71
CA ILE A 865 -10.55 -15.63 -42.57
C ILE A 865 -11.87 -16.39 -42.62
N VAL A 866 -11.97 -17.42 -43.48
CA VAL A 866 -13.18 -18.25 -43.62
C VAL A 866 -13.22 -19.42 -42.65
N ASN A 867 -12.06 -19.92 -42.21
CA ASN A 867 -11.99 -21.03 -41.25
C ASN A 867 -12.21 -20.58 -39.79
N GLN A 868 -11.87 -19.33 -39.47
CA GLN A 868 -12.10 -18.75 -38.15
C GLN A 868 -13.56 -18.35 -37.95
N VAL A 869 -14.01 -18.40 -36.71
CA VAL A 869 -15.40 -18.19 -36.31
C VAL A 869 -15.60 -16.89 -35.51
N GLY A 870 -16.85 -16.51 -35.27
CA GLY A 870 -17.19 -15.39 -34.41
C GLY A 870 -16.97 -14.01 -35.04
N MET A 871 -16.84 -12.99 -34.19
CA MET A 871 -16.77 -11.58 -34.64
C MET A 871 -15.40 -11.14 -35.15
N PHE A 872 -14.32 -11.86 -34.83
CA PHE A 872 -12.95 -11.39 -35.08
C PHE A 872 -12.16 -12.35 -35.98
N THR A 873 -11.15 -11.79 -36.63
CA THR A 873 -10.11 -12.54 -37.32
C THR A 873 -8.79 -11.81 -37.15
N PHE A 874 -7.69 -12.55 -37.02
CA PHE A 874 -6.36 -11.97 -37.13
C PHE A 874 -5.97 -11.89 -38.60
N SER A 875 -5.73 -10.68 -39.09
CA SER A 875 -5.30 -10.48 -40.48
C SER A 875 -3.86 -10.93 -40.74
N GLY A 876 -3.03 -11.00 -39.70
CA GLY A 876 -1.58 -11.21 -39.83
C GLY A 876 -0.81 -9.96 -40.26
N LEU A 877 -1.46 -8.79 -40.31
CA LEU A 877 -0.79 -7.51 -40.54
C LEU A 877 0.02 -7.10 -39.32
N ASN A 878 1.22 -6.57 -39.56
CA ASN A 878 2.06 -6.00 -38.52
C ASN A 878 1.65 -4.56 -38.17
N GLU A 879 2.24 -3.99 -37.12
CA GLU A 879 1.90 -2.66 -36.62
C GLU A 879 2.13 -1.55 -37.67
N ASP A 880 3.19 -1.64 -38.48
CA ASP A 880 3.50 -0.67 -39.52
C ASP A 880 2.46 -0.70 -40.66
N GLN A 881 2.03 -1.89 -41.05
CA GLN A 881 0.95 -2.09 -42.03
C GLN A 881 -0.39 -1.56 -41.49
N VAL A 882 -0.72 -1.81 -40.21
CA VAL A 882 -1.91 -1.23 -39.57
C VAL A 882 -1.83 0.30 -39.51
N SER A 883 -0.65 0.86 -39.23
CA SER A 883 -0.40 2.30 -39.25
C SER A 883 -0.59 2.89 -40.65
N PHE A 884 -0.15 2.18 -41.69
CA PHE A 884 -0.38 2.55 -43.09
C PHE A 884 -1.88 2.57 -43.43
N LEU A 885 -2.62 1.53 -43.05
CA LEU A 885 -4.09 1.47 -43.20
C LEU A 885 -4.78 2.66 -42.52
N THR A 886 -4.31 3.05 -41.33
CA THR A 886 -4.87 4.17 -40.59
C THR A 886 -4.59 5.51 -41.30
N LYS A 887 -3.34 5.75 -41.72
CA LYS A 887 -2.90 7.03 -42.29
C LYS A 887 -3.39 7.28 -43.71
N HIS A 888 -3.39 6.25 -44.56
CA HIS A 888 -3.67 6.40 -45.99
C HIS A 888 -5.10 6.01 -46.36
N TYR A 889 -5.68 5.09 -45.59
CA TYR A 889 -6.99 4.51 -45.89
C TYR A 889 -8.04 4.82 -44.83
N HIS A 890 -7.71 5.53 -43.74
CA HIS A 890 -8.66 5.85 -42.68
C HIS A 890 -9.32 4.60 -42.06
N ILE A 891 -8.59 3.47 -42.04
CA ILE A 891 -9.07 2.19 -41.51
C ILE A 891 -8.47 1.99 -40.12
N TYR A 892 -9.34 1.94 -39.13
CA TYR A 892 -8.99 1.89 -37.71
C TYR A 892 -9.19 0.48 -37.16
N MET A 893 -8.11 -0.20 -36.79
CA MET A 893 -8.12 -1.54 -36.19
C MET A 893 -7.10 -1.65 -35.05
N SER A 894 -7.05 -2.81 -34.38
CA SER A 894 -6.06 -3.06 -33.33
C SER A 894 -4.65 -3.22 -33.95
N SER A 895 -3.61 -2.74 -33.25
CA SER A 895 -2.21 -2.77 -33.71
C SER A 895 -1.67 -4.17 -33.94
N ASP A 896 -2.26 -5.17 -33.29
CA ASP A 896 -2.01 -6.60 -33.47
C ASP A 896 -2.66 -7.19 -34.74
N GLY A 897 -3.25 -6.35 -35.59
CA GLY A 897 -3.88 -6.78 -36.83
C GLY A 897 -5.23 -7.48 -36.65
N ARG A 898 -5.85 -7.44 -35.47
CA ARG A 898 -7.20 -7.99 -35.26
C ARG A 898 -8.28 -7.14 -35.92
N ILE A 899 -9.12 -7.78 -36.73
CA ILE A 899 -10.25 -7.16 -37.45
C ILE A 899 -11.58 -7.60 -36.84
N ASN A 900 -12.47 -6.64 -36.55
CA ASN A 900 -13.88 -6.91 -36.27
C ASN A 900 -14.67 -7.08 -37.58
N MET A 901 -14.98 -8.32 -37.96
CA MET A 901 -15.75 -8.67 -39.15
C MET A 901 -17.18 -8.12 -39.10
N ALA A 902 -17.77 -8.00 -37.91
CA ALA A 902 -19.11 -7.46 -37.74
C ALA A 902 -19.20 -5.94 -37.96
N GLY A 903 -18.04 -5.25 -38.06
CA GLY A 903 -17.95 -3.83 -38.40
C GLY A 903 -17.95 -3.56 -39.92
N LEU A 904 -17.83 -4.60 -40.75
CA LEU A 904 -17.82 -4.48 -42.21
C LEU A 904 -19.23 -4.46 -42.79
N SER A 905 -19.33 -3.94 -44.01
CA SER A 905 -20.47 -4.06 -44.92
C SER A 905 -19.99 -4.55 -46.29
N SER A 906 -20.89 -5.11 -47.10
CA SER A 906 -20.53 -5.59 -48.44
C SER A 906 -19.94 -4.49 -49.32
N LYS A 907 -20.33 -3.23 -49.08
CA LYS A 907 -19.81 -2.07 -49.80
C LYS A 907 -18.37 -1.71 -49.40
N THR A 908 -17.98 -1.96 -48.16
CA THR A 908 -16.66 -1.59 -47.66
C THR A 908 -15.62 -2.69 -47.81
N VAL A 909 -16.03 -3.94 -48.04
CA VAL A 909 -15.12 -5.08 -48.22
C VAL A 909 -14.08 -4.83 -49.34
N PRO A 910 -14.44 -4.36 -50.54
CA PRO A 910 -13.46 -4.09 -51.60
C PRO A 910 -12.44 -3.00 -51.20
N TYR A 911 -12.87 -2.02 -50.41
CA TYR A 911 -12.00 -0.94 -49.92
C TYR A 911 -10.97 -1.47 -48.92
N LEU A 912 -11.40 -2.31 -47.97
CA LEU A 912 -10.46 -2.99 -47.06
C LEU A 912 -9.49 -3.90 -47.83
N ALA A 913 -9.97 -4.70 -48.77
CA ALA A 913 -9.12 -5.59 -49.55
C ALA A 913 -8.05 -4.83 -50.37
N ASN A 914 -8.41 -3.67 -50.96
CA ASN A 914 -7.44 -2.78 -51.61
C ASN A 914 -6.38 -2.29 -50.62
N ALA A 915 -6.81 -1.82 -49.44
CA ALA A 915 -5.91 -1.27 -48.44
C ALA A 915 -4.91 -2.31 -47.92
N ILE A 916 -5.38 -3.53 -47.64
CA ILE A 916 -4.54 -4.66 -47.21
C ILE A 916 -3.53 -5.02 -48.31
N HIS A 917 -3.98 -5.11 -49.55
CA HIS A 917 -3.11 -5.42 -50.68
C HIS A 917 -1.99 -4.39 -50.86
N GLU A 918 -2.32 -3.11 -50.83
CA GLU A 918 -1.33 -2.05 -50.97
C GLU A 918 -0.38 -1.98 -49.77
N ALA A 919 -0.88 -2.17 -48.55
CA ALA A 919 -0.04 -2.19 -47.35
C ALA A 919 1.03 -3.28 -47.43
N LEU A 920 0.66 -4.49 -47.86
CA LEU A 920 1.62 -5.59 -48.04
C LEU A 920 2.59 -5.37 -49.21
N ALA A 921 2.21 -4.57 -50.20
CA ALA A 921 3.08 -4.24 -51.32
C ALA A 921 4.04 -3.07 -51.02
N SER A 922 3.62 -2.14 -50.17
CA SER A 922 4.29 -0.86 -49.94
C SER A 922 5.02 -0.78 -48.59
N VAL A 923 4.66 -1.62 -47.62
CA VAL A 923 5.27 -1.69 -46.30
C VAL A 923 5.85 -3.09 -46.09
N PRO A 924 7.18 -3.25 -46.22
CA PRO A 924 7.86 -4.55 -46.18
C PRO A 924 7.78 -5.25 -44.82
#